data_AF-A0A936INA8-F1
#
_entry.id   AF-A0A936INA8-F1
#
_cell.length_a   1.000
_cell.length_b   1.000
_cell.length_c   1.000
_cell.angle_alpha   90.00
_cell.angle_beta   90.00
_cell.angle_gamma   90.00
#
_symmetry.space_group_name_H-M   'P 1'
#
loop_
_entity.id
_entity.type
_entity.pdbx_description
1 polymer ?
#
loop_
_entity_poly.entity_id
_entity_poly.type
_entity_poly.pdbx_seq_one_letter_code
_entity_poly.pdbx_strand_id
1 'polypeptide(L)'
;MNTRPLWSVSIVASVLASAALAHAARPLREASSESGAYTLRIEPGRVGGAAPCEAVLLRNVEGSPRGRKLWERPLVNEVAPAIALVRDDGRYVVTLDEFRRGGARHALVIYGPDGGLLRHFLLTDLLTGDDWPHVRISRRAITWLRDAQCGFDDRAEQFTIRLAWGRTIRVDLRSLRLLRDDDPALTRSADDAVPPQVLDLIAAASEEEDDTDEPGATATRADTAGDDVRAAEAGSHEHAAAEAEESPQAAPSHGAGASEHAGARDEAAPGEVKREHDARPTDADAARVDALADPARSTPGDSWMDVPIPQPNPANPVNYAEWLNRFGRTSGADAAVLYERAVDWFTPFDGPAELLAAAQRGEPEALASAQIVAWLECNQSAMDAFRAAARLPGRSWALPQDEPLLGVMPPNLTPLRQLARAMIVEGRRLATEGAFSKAADHFLDTISAGAHLGRGPTIIENLAGVAMQHYGAEALLDLLAVLTTDGETERPQGSVGADRAPPAARREPAEPVAALDYVLLAHRAELASRPVRSTAELARSERVMLLDALQHIFSRALGDVLTPDRTGIRKLVERNELGVEPEAVTAALAAVGWDATLADASAYFETVELAAREPLSRAVAELEAAEQSIARLRERNPLLAELLPTMSRVHLLKTRAEATRRAALLVTHLNAYRQAHGRYPDSLDALGGREFVVDPFTSTRFDYARDGESFTLSSRGATWGNAGTASVPSGAAAGTAAGGAASAGAGQRDLTGEVVYWPRAARGAK
;
A
#
# COMPACT_ATOMS: atom_id res chain seq x y z
N MET A 1 -64.89 -5.81 36.30
CA MET A 1 -63.57 -5.15 36.35
C MET A 1 -62.76 -5.78 37.47
N ASN A 2 -61.82 -6.66 37.14
CA ASN A 2 -60.68 -6.98 37.98
C ASN A 2 -59.67 -7.82 37.17
N THR A 3 -58.45 -7.30 37.15
CA THR A 3 -57.26 -7.75 36.42
C THR A 3 -56.65 -9.01 37.06
N ARG A 4 -56.30 -10.00 36.23
CA ARG A 4 -55.36 -11.08 36.57
C ARG A 4 -54.13 -10.98 35.66
N PRO A 5 -52.90 -11.18 36.16
CA PRO A 5 -51.69 -11.18 35.35
C PRO A 5 -51.49 -12.55 34.69
N LEU A 6 -51.19 -12.53 33.39
CA LEU A 6 -50.73 -13.69 32.63
C LEU A 6 -49.22 -13.88 32.89
N TRP A 7 -48.90 -14.84 33.76
CA TRP A 7 -47.70 -15.64 33.65
C TRP A 7 -47.94 -16.69 32.58
N SER A 8 -47.08 -16.78 31.55
CA SER A 8 -46.70 -17.99 30.78
C SER A 8 -46.15 -17.59 29.40
N VAL A 9 -44.83 -17.75 29.18
CA VAL A 9 -44.12 -18.30 27.99
C VAL A 9 -42.66 -17.81 28.07
N SER A 10 -41.79 -18.57 28.75
CA SER A 10 -40.34 -18.34 28.77
C SER A 10 -39.51 -19.63 28.62
N ILE A 11 -39.98 -20.63 27.87
CA ILE A 11 -39.23 -21.91 27.73
C ILE A 11 -38.74 -22.22 26.30
N VAL A 12 -38.99 -21.36 25.31
CA VAL A 12 -38.49 -21.59 23.93
C VAL A 12 -37.19 -20.82 23.61
N ALA A 13 -36.81 -19.81 24.39
CA ALA A 13 -35.61 -19.00 24.13
C ALA A 13 -34.27 -19.63 24.59
N SER A 14 -34.28 -20.62 25.49
CA SER A 14 -33.03 -21.19 26.04
C SER A 14 -32.46 -22.37 25.25
N VAL A 15 -33.17 -22.90 24.24
CA VAL A 15 -32.66 -24.01 23.40
C VAL A 15 -31.87 -23.51 22.18
N LEU A 16 -32.10 -22.27 21.73
CA LEU A 16 -31.34 -21.68 20.61
C LEU A 16 -29.97 -21.13 21.04
N ALA A 17 -29.78 -20.73 22.31
CA ALA A 17 -28.49 -20.21 22.79
C ALA A 17 -27.41 -21.31 22.95
N SER A 18 -27.80 -22.55 23.26
CA SER A 18 -26.85 -23.66 23.44
C SER A 18 -26.39 -24.29 22.12
N ALA A 19 -27.16 -24.14 21.03
CA ALA A 19 -26.76 -24.63 19.71
C ALA A 19 -25.68 -23.75 19.04
N ALA A 20 -25.63 -22.46 19.38
CA ALA A 20 -24.64 -21.52 18.84
C ALA A 20 -23.21 -21.77 19.38
N LEU A 21 -23.06 -22.22 20.64
CA LEU A 21 -21.74 -22.49 21.25
C LEU A 21 -21.12 -23.82 20.80
N ALA A 22 -21.92 -24.82 20.40
CA ALA A 22 -21.41 -26.06 19.82
C ALA A 22 -21.03 -25.93 18.33
N HIS A 23 -21.50 -24.88 17.64
CA HIS A 23 -21.14 -24.59 16.25
C HIS A 23 -19.70 -24.07 16.09
N ALA A 24 -19.06 -23.60 17.16
CA ALA A 24 -17.69 -23.08 17.12
C ALA A 24 -16.61 -24.15 16.88
N ALA A 25 -16.95 -25.44 16.88
CA ALA A 25 -15.97 -26.52 16.74
C ALA A 25 -15.72 -26.99 15.30
N ARG A 26 -16.54 -26.57 14.31
CA ARG A 26 -16.43 -27.06 12.92
C ARG A 26 -16.42 -25.92 11.91
N PRO A 27 -15.64 -26.04 10.83
CA PRO A 27 -15.70 -25.11 9.70
C PRO A 27 -17.13 -25.00 9.15
N LEU A 28 -17.56 -23.78 8.82
CA LEU A 28 -18.86 -23.53 8.19
C LEU A 28 -18.90 -24.22 6.81
N ARG A 29 -19.96 -24.98 6.54
CA ARG A 29 -20.15 -25.68 5.26
C ARG A 29 -21.38 -25.24 4.50
N GLU A 30 -22.35 -24.65 5.17
CA GLU A 30 -23.59 -24.21 4.55
C GLU A 30 -24.15 -22.99 5.28
N ALA A 31 -24.66 -22.03 4.53
CA ALA A 31 -25.38 -20.87 5.03
C ALA A 31 -26.60 -20.62 4.14
N SER A 32 -27.79 -20.52 4.73
CA SER A 32 -29.02 -20.23 4.00
C SER A 32 -29.46 -18.79 4.23
N SER A 33 -30.15 -18.20 3.25
CA SER A 33 -30.81 -16.91 3.42
C SER A 33 -31.95 -17.02 4.44
N GLU A 34 -32.41 -15.90 4.99
CA GLU A 34 -33.44 -15.89 6.05
C GLU A 34 -34.76 -16.51 5.60
N SER A 35 -35.17 -16.23 4.36
CA SER A 35 -36.33 -16.87 3.70
C SER A 35 -36.11 -18.35 3.34
N GLY A 36 -34.87 -18.84 3.40
CA GLY A 36 -34.49 -20.15 2.90
C GLY A 36 -34.54 -20.27 1.37
N ALA A 37 -34.72 -19.17 0.63
CA ALA A 37 -34.78 -19.18 -0.84
C ALA A 37 -33.40 -19.44 -1.49
N TYR A 38 -32.31 -19.18 -0.77
CA TYR A 38 -30.94 -19.40 -1.25
C TYR A 38 -30.09 -20.12 -0.21
N THR A 39 -29.13 -20.89 -0.69
CA THR A 39 -28.18 -21.66 0.12
C THR A 39 -26.80 -21.55 -0.49
N LEU A 40 -25.86 -21.01 0.28
CA LEU A 40 -24.43 -21.02 -0.01
C LEU A 40 -23.81 -22.28 0.60
N ARG A 41 -23.23 -23.13 -0.24
CA ARG A 41 -22.39 -24.26 0.21
C ARG A 41 -20.93 -23.86 0.11
N ILE A 42 -20.16 -24.18 1.14
CA ILE A 42 -18.74 -23.85 1.22
C ILE A 42 -17.98 -25.15 1.40
N GLU A 43 -17.02 -25.38 0.52
CA GLU A 43 -15.97 -26.38 0.69
C GLU A 43 -14.76 -25.69 1.33
N PRO A 44 -14.47 -25.96 2.62
CA PRO A 44 -13.35 -25.32 3.31
C PRO A 44 -12.03 -25.65 2.62
N GLY A 45 -11.25 -24.62 2.32
CA GLY A 45 -9.84 -24.75 1.98
C GLY A 45 -9.03 -25.26 3.17
N ARG A 46 -7.76 -25.57 2.92
CA ARG A 46 -6.79 -25.92 3.95
C ARG A 46 -5.84 -24.75 4.14
N VAL A 47 -5.47 -24.47 5.39
CA VAL A 47 -4.37 -23.54 5.68
C VAL A 47 -3.12 -24.03 4.94
N GLY A 48 -2.51 -23.16 4.14
CA GLY A 48 -1.35 -23.48 3.28
C GLY A 48 -1.63 -24.47 2.14
N GLY A 49 -2.90 -24.83 1.92
CA GLY A 49 -3.29 -25.69 0.83
C GLY A 49 -3.31 -24.92 -0.50
N ALA A 50 -2.95 -25.61 -1.58
CA ALA A 50 -3.01 -25.05 -2.95
C ALA A 50 -4.44 -24.70 -3.43
N ALA A 51 -5.49 -25.10 -2.69
CA ALA A 51 -6.88 -24.86 -3.04
C ALA A 51 -7.52 -23.91 -2.02
N PRO A 52 -7.99 -22.71 -2.45
CA PRO A 52 -8.75 -21.80 -1.59
C PRO A 52 -10.11 -22.42 -1.23
N CYS A 53 -10.87 -21.76 -0.35
CA CYS A 53 -12.27 -22.15 -0.16
C CYS A 53 -13.03 -22.04 -1.47
N GLU A 54 -13.80 -23.06 -1.81
CA GLU A 54 -14.73 -23.02 -2.94
C GLU A 54 -16.15 -22.82 -2.41
N ALA A 55 -16.94 -22.01 -3.09
CA ALA A 55 -18.32 -21.78 -2.70
C ALA A 55 -19.29 -21.85 -3.88
N VAL A 56 -20.45 -22.44 -3.62
CA VAL A 56 -21.54 -22.61 -4.57
C VAL A 56 -22.81 -21.98 -4.01
N LEU A 57 -23.33 -20.95 -4.70
CA LEU A 57 -24.62 -20.38 -4.37
C LEU A 57 -25.74 -21.07 -5.15
N LEU A 58 -26.71 -21.60 -4.42
CA LEU A 58 -27.88 -22.31 -4.94
C LEU A 58 -29.15 -21.50 -4.64
N ARG A 59 -30.04 -21.40 -5.62
CA ARG A 59 -31.44 -21.00 -5.39
C ARG A 59 -32.25 -22.26 -5.09
N ASN A 60 -32.91 -22.30 -3.94
CA ASN A 60 -33.78 -23.40 -3.57
C ASN A 60 -35.06 -23.35 -4.43
N VAL A 61 -35.37 -24.47 -5.08
CA VAL A 61 -36.55 -24.63 -5.92
C VAL A 61 -37.36 -25.76 -5.33
N GLU A 62 -38.64 -25.52 -5.10
CA GLU A 62 -39.55 -26.52 -4.55
C GLU A 62 -39.52 -27.81 -5.39
N GLY A 63 -39.31 -28.95 -4.74
CA GLY A 63 -39.17 -30.25 -5.39
C GLY A 63 -37.77 -30.59 -5.94
N SER A 64 -36.79 -29.68 -5.88
CA SER A 64 -35.40 -29.96 -6.27
C SER A 64 -34.47 -29.99 -5.05
N PRO A 65 -34.00 -31.18 -4.61
CA PRO A 65 -33.08 -31.29 -3.46
C PRO A 65 -31.69 -30.68 -3.73
N ARG A 66 -31.37 -30.36 -4.99
CA ARG A 66 -30.08 -29.75 -5.38
C ARG A 66 -30.15 -28.24 -5.55
N GLY A 67 -31.34 -27.64 -5.56
CA GLY A 67 -31.52 -26.24 -5.97
C GLY A 67 -31.05 -25.97 -7.42
N ARG A 68 -31.12 -24.72 -7.85
CA ARG A 68 -30.54 -24.22 -9.11
C ARG A 68 -29.25 -23.47 -8.79
N LYS A 69 -28.12 -23.93 -9.31
CA LYS A 69 -26.83 -23.24 -9.18
C LYS A 69 -26.87 -21.87 -9.86
N LEU A 70 -26.52 -20.83 -9.12
CA LEU A 70 -26.36 -19.46 -9.62
C LEU A 70 -24.91 -19.21 -10.01
N TRP A 71 -23.98 -19.51 -9.11
CA TRP A 71 -22.55 -19.41 -9.35
C TRP A 71 -21.77 -20.39 -8.48
N GLU A 72 -20.53 -20.62 -8.88
CA GLU A 72 -19.51 -21.42 -8.20
C GLU A 72 -18.18 -20.70 -8.40
N ARG A 73 -17.52 -20.33 -7.30
CA ARG A 73 -16.32 -19.51 -7.31
C ARG A 73 -15.43 -19.83 -6.10
N PRO A 74 -14.10 -19.68 -6.25
CA PRO A 74 -13.22 -19.59 -5.09
C PRO A 74 -13.53 -18.32 -4.30
N LEU A 75 -13.59 -18.45 -2.98
CA LEU A 75 -13.65 -17.33 -2.04
C LEU A 75 -12.22 -16.80 -1.78
N VAL A 76 -12.11 -15.53 -1.38
CA VAL A 76 -10.81 -15.00 -0.95
C VAL A 76 -10.35 -15.57 0.39
N ASN A 77 -11.28 -16.14 1.16
CA ASN A 77 -10.98 -16.80 2.42
C ASN A 77 -10.16 -18.09 2.16
N GLU A 78 -9.01 -18.23 2.81
CA GLU A 78 -8.15 -19.43 2.69
C GLU A 78 -8.79 -20.62 3.40
N VAL A 79 -9.44 -20.36 4.53
CA VAL A 79 -10.21 -21.32 5.32
C VAL A 79 -11.68 -20.91 5.39
N ALA A 80 -12.56 -21.84 5.76
CA ALA A 80 -13.99 -21.52 5.80
C ALA A 80 -14.24 -20.29 6.67
N PRO A 81 -15.13 -19.39 6.26
CA PRO A 81 -15.46 -18.24 7.07
C PRO A 81 -16.14 -18.68 8.37
N ALA A 82 -16.00 -17.88 9.42
CA ALA A 82 -16.67 -18.19 10.69
C ALA A 82 -18.19 -18.01 10.56
N ILE A 83 -18.62 -17.00 9.80
CA ILE A 83 -20.02 -16.71 9.50
C ILE A 83 -20.15 -16.42 8.00
N ALA A 84 -21.20 -16.92 7.36
CA ALA A 84 -21.62 -16.49 6.04
C ALA A 84 -23.12 -16.18 6.05
N LEU A 85 -23.52 -15.13 5.36
CA LEU A 85 -24.91 -14.73 5.19
C LEU A 85 -25.22 -14.52 3.71
N VAL A 86 -26.42 -14.92 3.30
CA VAL A 86 -26.94 -14.75 1.94
C VAL A 86 -28.16 -13.85 2.01
N ARG A 87 -28.21 -12.80 1.18
CA ARG A 87 -29.38 -11.93 1.10
C ARG A 87 -30.55 -12.67 0.45
N ASP A 88 -31.78 -12.34 0.85
CA ASP A 88 -33.01 -12.98 0.36
C ASP A 88 -33.33 -12.75 -1.12
N ASP A 89 -32.62 -11.87 -1.80
CA ASP A 89 -32.67 -11.71 -3.26
C ASP A 89 -31.56 -12.46 -4.00
N GLY A 90 -30.62 -13.09 -3.28
CA GLY A 90 -29.46 -13.78 -3.82
C GLY A 90 -28.41 -12.87 -4.46
N ARG A 91 -28.53 -11.54 -4.34
CA ARG A 91 -27.62 -10.57 -4.98
C ARG A 91 -26.30 -10.39 -4.22
N TYR A 92 -26.31 -10.64 -2.93
CA TYR A 92 -25.14 -10.46 -2.08
C TYR A 92 -24.91 -11.68 -1.20
N VAL A 93 -23.64 -12.05 -1.09
CA VAL A 93 -23.13 -12.98 -0.09
C VAL A 93 -22.10 -12.23 0.73
N VAL A 94 -22.22 -12.31 2.05
CA VAL A 94 -21.24 -11.72 2.99
C VAL A 94 -20.60 -12.84 3.78
N THR A 95 -19.27 -12.87 3.82
CA THR A 95 -18.52 -13.72 4.75
C THR A 95 -17.86 -12.85 5.81
N LEU A 96 -17.83 -13.35 7.04
CA LEU A 96 -17.22 -12.68 8.18
C LEU A 96 -16.24 -13.61 8.85
N ASP A 97 -15.05 -13.08 9.09
CA ASP A 97 -13.99 -13.75 9.84
C ASP A 97 -13.56 -15.07 9.14
N GLU A 98 -12.45 -15.64 9.59
CA GLU A 98 -11.89 -16.91 9.14
C GLU A 98 -11.86 -17.87 10.32
N PHE A 99 -12.34 -19.10 10.10
CA PHE A 99 -12.40 -20.11 11.14
C PHE A 99 -11.02 -20.31 11.79
N ARG A 100 -10.94 -20.08 13.10
CA ARG A 100 -9.74 -20.12 13.96
C ARG A 100 -8.69 -19.03 13.73
N ARG A 101 -8.84 -18.11 12.78
CA ARG A 101 -7.88 -17.01 12.53
C ARG A 101 -8.37 -15.63 12.95
N GLY A 102 -9.68 -15.46 13.17
CA GLY A 102 -10.18 -14.25 13.83
C GLY A 102 -10.26 -13.00 12.94
N GLY A 103 -10.31 -13.17 11.63
CA GLY A 103 -10.57 -12.08 10.68
C GLY A 103 -9.39 -11.13 10.54
N ALA A 104 -8.19 -11.54 10.95
CA ALA A 104 -6.96 -10.79 10.77
C ALA A 104 -6.78 -10.35 9.31
N ARG A 105 -7.03 -11.27 8.37
CA ARG A 105 -6.97 -11.01 6.92
C ARG A 105 -8.34 -10.67 6.35
N HIS A 106 -9.35 -11.50 6.60
CA HIS A 106 -10.67 -11.37 5.98
C HIS A 106 -11.76 -11.11 7.02
N ALA A 107 -11.79 -9.89 7.61
CA ALA A 107 -12.76 -9.53 8.63
C ALA A 107 -14.20 -9.46 8.06
N LEU A 108 -14.39 -8.81 6.91
CA LEU A 108 -15.65 -8.79 6.17
C LEU A 108 -15.39 -8.81 4.67
N VAL A 109 -16.04 -9.72 3.96
CA VAL A 109 -15.95 -9.83 2.50
C VAL A 109 -17.36 -9.84 1.89
N ILE A 110 -17.56 -9.08 0.83
CA ILE A 110 -18.82 -8.94 0.11
C ILE A 110 -18.65 -9.45 -1.31
N TYR A 111 -19.50 -10.39 -1.70
CA TYR A 111 -19.56 -10.97 -3.03
C TYR A 111 -20.86 -10.58 -3.73
N GLY A 112 -20.77 -10.39 -5.04
CA GLY A 112 -21.86 -10.00 -5.91
C GLY A 112 -22.71 -11.17 -6.42
N PRO A 113 -23.68 -10.89 -7.32
CA PRO A 113 -24.63 -11.87 -7.82
C PRO A 113 -24.01 -12.96 -8.70
N ASP A 114 -22.76 -12.78 -9.16
CA ASP A 114 -21.98 -13.71 -9.96
C ASP A 114 -20.85 -14.40 -9.17
N GLY A 115 -20.81 -14.16 -7.85
CA GLY A 115 -19.76 -14.60 -6.95
C GLY A 115 -18.47 -13.77 -7.04
N GLY A 116 -18.45 -12.69 -7.82
CA GLY A 116 -17.31 -11.77 -7.90
C GLY A 116 -17.10 -11.02 -6.59
N LEU A 117 -15.84 -10.83 -6.19
CA LEU A 117 -15.47 -10.00 -5.04
C LEU A 117 -15.85 -8.54 -5.30
N LEU A 118 -16.76 -7.99 -4.51
CA LEU A 118 -17.14 -6.58 -4.56
C LEU A 118 -16.30 -5.74 -3.62
N ARG A 119 -16.12 -6.21 -2.38
CA ARG A 119 -15.40 -5.48 -1.34
C ARG A 119 -14.82 -6.42 -0.30
N HIS A 120 -13.67 -6.01 0.22
CA HIS A 120 -12.98 -6.66 1.33
C HIS A 120 -12.59 -5.58 2.33
N PHE A 121 -12.89 -5.82 3.61
CA PHE A 121 -12.52 -4.97 4.73
C PHE A 121 -11.61 -5.75 5.69
N LEU A 122 -10.53 -5.10 6.09
CA LEU A 122 -9.67 -5.54 7.18
C LEU A 122 -10.33 -5.21 8.52
N LEU A 123 -9.87 -5.85 9.60
CA LEU A 123 -10.38 -5.56 10.93
C LEU A 123 -10.20 -4.09 11.32
N THR A 124 -9.09 -3.49 10.90
CA THR A 124 -8.75 -2.07 11.09
C THR A 124 -9.62 -1.11 10.27
N ASP A 125 -10.34 -1.61 9.25
CA ASP A 125 -11.31 -0.79 8.52
C ASP A 125 -12.65 -0.71 9.27
N LEU A 126 -12.97 -1.76 10.05
CA LEU A 126 -14.26 -1.94 10.72
C LEU A 126 -14.25 -1.42 12.16
N LEU A 127 -13.15 -1.62 12.88
CA LEU A 127 -12.98 -1.26 14.27
C LEU A 127 -12.24 0.07 14.43
N THR A 128 -12.61 0.86 15.44
CA THR A 128 -11.80 1.97 15.97
C THR A 128 -11.16 1.54 17.29
N GLY A 129 -10.35 2.37 17.91
CA GLY A 129 -9.59 1.96 19.09
C GLY A 129 -10.35 1.94 20.38
N ASP A 130 -11.48 2.63 20.46
CA ASP A 130 -12.50 2.33 21.48
C ASP A 130 -12.97 0.86 21.43
N ASP A 131 -12.85 0.19 20.28
CA ASP A 131 -13.23 -1.22 20.14
C ASP A 131 -12.13 -2.19 20.57
N TRP A 132 -10.85 -1.80 20.48
CA TRP A 132 -9.72 -2.70 20.73
C TRP A 132 -9.72 -3.32 22.14
N PRO A 133 -10.08 -2.61 23.23
CA PRO A 133 -10.23 -3.21 24.56
C PRO A 133 -11.25 -4.35 24.64
N HIS A 134 -12.19 -4.42 23.70
CA HIS A 134 -13.22 -5.45 23.63
C HIS A 134 -12.81 -6.64 22.74
N VAL A 135 -11.80 -6.46 21.90
CA VAL A 135 -11.25 -7.50 21.04
C VAL A 135 -10.37 -8.42 21.87
N ARG A 136 -10.70 -9.72 21.90
CA ARG A 136 -9.85 -10.70 22.58
C ARG A 136 -8.80 -11.23 21.63
N ILE A 137 -7.55 -10.86 21.89
CA ILE A 137 -6.39 -11.30 21.12
C ILE A 137 -5.79 -12.51 21.83
N SER A 138 -5.62 -13.61 21.11
CA SER A 138 -4.91 -14.81 21.56
C SER A 138 -3.77 -15.11 20.59
N ARG A 139 -2.85 -16.01 20.95
CA ARG A 139 -1.70 -16.37 20.10
C ARG A 139 -2.06 -16.79 18.68
N ARG A 140 -3.26 -17.33 18.44
CA ARG A 140 -3.66 -17.90 17.14
C ARG A 140 -4.92 -17.29 16.55
N ALA A 141 -5.62 -16.42 17.28
CA ALA A 141 -6.92 -15.93 16.85
C ALA A 141 -7.26 -14.57 17.47
N ILE A 142 -7.95 -13.75 16.69
CA ILE A 142 -8.56 -12.49 17.12
C ILE A 142 -10.08 -12.68 17.24
N THR A 143 -10.64 -12.58 18.44
CA THR A 143 -12.08 -12.76 18.64
C THR A 143 -12.77 -11.41 18.83
N TRP A 144 -13.53 -10.97 17.83
CA TRP A 144 -14.27 -9.71 17.84
C TRP A 144 -15.77 -9.87 17.54
N LEU A 145 -16.19 -10.97 16.90
CA LEU A 145 -17.60 -11.28 16.59
C LEU A 145 -18.33 -12.05 17.69
N ARG A 146 -17.72 -12.25 18.87
CA ARG A 146 -18.37 -12.98 19.96
C ARG A 146 -19.64 -12.24 20.37
N ASP A 147 -20.77 -12.94 20.34
CA ASP A 147 -22.11 -12.43 20.65
C ASP A 147 -22.57 -11.26 19.73
N ALA A 148 -21.90 -11.05 18.59
CA ALA A 148 -22.30 -10.07 17.60
C ALA A 148 -23.53 -10.55 16.81
N GLN A 149 -24.43 -9.62 16.48
CA GLN A 149 -25.58 -9.87 15.61
C GLN A 149 -25.29 -9.31 14.23
N CYS A 150 -25.33 -10.15 13.21
CA CYS A 150 -25.05 -9.76 11.83
C CYS A 150 -26.29 -10.00 10.97
N GLY A 151 -26.57 -9.12 10.01
CA GLY A 151 -27.74 -9.28 9.15
C GLY A 151 -27.82 -8.27 8.01
N PHE A 152 -28.67 -8.58 7.05
CA PHE A 152 -29.06 -7.65 5.99
C PHE A 152 -30.23 -6.78 6.46
N ASP A 153 -30.17 -5.48 6.16
CA ASP A 153 -31.34 -4.62 6.16
C ASP A 153 -31.83 -4.47 4.71
N ASP A 154 -32.86 -5.25 4.37
CA ASP A 154 -33.39 -5.30 3.01
C ASP A 154 -34.00 -3.98 2.55
N ARG A 155 -34.48 -3.14 3.48
CA ARG A 155 -35.10 -1.86 3.13
C ARG A 155 -34.05 -0.80 2.84
N ALA A 156 -32.94 -0.84 3.57
CA ALA A 156 -31.88 0.15 3.46
C ALA A 156 -30.78 -0.24 2.46
N GLU A 157 -30.77 -1.46 1.93
CA GLU A 157 -29.64 -2.04 1.19
C GLU A 157 -28.32 -1.95 1.98
N GLN A 158 -28.39 -2.29 3.26
CA GLN A 158 -27.25 -2.24 4.17
C GLN A 158 -26.96 -3.63 4.74
N PHE A 159 -25.70 -3.84 5.09
CA PHE A 159 -25.29 -4.93 5.95
C PHE A 159 -24.88 -4.37 7.32
N THR A 160 -25.40 -4.96 8.39
CA THR A 160 -25.19 -4.47 9.75
C THR A 160 -24.51 -5.53 10.61
N ILE A 161 -23.51 -5.11 11.38
CA ILE A 161 -22.91 -5.88 12.48
C ILE A 161 -23.13 -5.11 13.77
N ARG A 162 -23.95 -5.62 14.67
CA ARG A 162 -24.10 -5.11 16.03
C ARG A 162 -23.21 -5.91 16.96
N LEU A 163 -22.12 -5.28 17.40
CA LEU A 163 -21.11 -5.88 18.27
C LEU A 163 -21.65 -6.00 19.70
N ALA A 164 -21.08 -6.93 20.47
CA ALA A 164 -21.54 -7.23 21.83
C ALA A 164 -21.41 -6.05 22.81
N TRP A 165 -20.47 -5.14 22.55
CA TRP A 165 -20.28 -3.91 23.33
C TRP A 165 -21.16 -2.74 22.87
N GLY A 166 -22.17 -3.00 22.03
CA GLY A 166 -23.21 -2.04 21.67
C GLY A 166 -22.94 -1.24 20.40
N ARG A 167 -21.71 -1.25 19.88
CA ARG A 167 -21.37 -0.62 18.60
C ARG A 167 -22.09 -1.28 17.44
N THR A 168 -22.52 -0.46 16.47
CA THR A 168 -23.12 -0.94 15.23
C THR A 168 -22.26 -0.50 14.04
N ILE A 169 -21.75 -1.46 13.29
CA ILE A 169 -21.07 -1.24 12.02
C ILE A 169 -22.10 -1.40 10.91
N ARG A 170 -22.21 -0.41 10.03
CA ARG A 170 -23.10 -0.45 8.87
C ARG A 170 -22.29 -0.35 7.60
N VAL A 171 -22.61 -1.17 6.60
CA VAL A 171 -22.00 -1.13 5.27
C VAL A 171 -23.12 -0.94 4.26
N ASP A 172 -23.04 0.12 3.47
CA ASP A 172 -23.94 0.35 2.34
C ASP A 172 -23.55 -0.59 1.19
N LEU A 173 -24.46 -1.47 0.76
CA LEU A 173 -24.17 -2.51 -0.22
C LEU A 173 -24.08 -2.00 -1.66
N ARG A 174 -24.59 -0.79 -1.95
CA ARG A 174 -24.48 -0.19 -3.29
C ARG A 174 -23.14 0.50 -3.49
N SER A 175 -22.76 1.32 -2.52
CA SER A 175 -21.53 2.10 -2.54
C SER A 175 -20.34 1.33 -1.99
N LEU A 176 -20.59 0.21 -1.29
CA LEU A 176 -19.59 -0.63 -0.63
C LEU A 176 -18.77 0.16 0.39
N ARG A 177 -19.39 1.16 1.03
CA ARG A 177 -18.77 2.03 2.02
C ARG A 177 -19.31 1.73 3.41
N LEU A 178 -18.43 1.88 4.40
CA LEU A 178 -18.82 1.92 5.79
C LEU A 178 -19.68 3.16 6.02
N LEU A 179 -20.93 2.98 6.44
CA LEU A 179 -21.77 4.05 6.92
C LEU A 179 -21.40 4.27 8.38
N ARG A 180 -20.86 5.45 8.65
CA ARG A 180 -20.64 5.92 10.01
C ARG A 180 -21.89 6.69 10.38
N ASP A 181 -22.47 6.36 11.53
CA ASP A 181 -23.48 7.23 12.09
C ASP A 181 -22.85 8.61 12.22
N ASP A 182 -23.57 9.66 11.81
CA ASP A 182 -23.12 11.06 11.74
C ASP A 182 -22.75 11.66 13.12
N ASP A 183 -22.33 10.83 14.08
CA ASP A 183 -21.69 11.25 15.31
C ASP A 183 -20.34 11.89 14.93
N PRO A 184 -20.19 13.22 15.07
CA PRO A 184 -18.93 13.90 14.76
C PRO A 184 -17.76 13.36 15.60
N ALA A 185 -18.01 12.67 16.71
CA ALA A 185 -17.00 11.96 17.48
C ALA A 185 -16.42 10.70 16.79
N LEU A 186 -17.14 10.11 15.83
CA LEU A 186 -16.70 8.94 15.04
C LEU A 186 -15.93 9.32 13.76
N THR A 187 -15.64 10.61 13.57
CA THR A 187 -14.81 11.15 12.49
C THR A 187 -13.32 10.90 12.76
N ARG A 188 -12.88 9.62 12.85
CA ARG A 188 -11.47 9.19 13.08
C ARG A 188 -10.71 10.11 14.06
N SER A 189 -10.82 9.86 15.37
CA SER A 189 -9.65 10.08 16.22
C SER A 189 -8.56 9.10 15.76
N ALA A 190 -7.36 9.59 15.48
CA ALA A 190 -6.20 8.77 15.12
C ALA A 190 -5.41 8.29 16.36
N ASP A 191 -5.89 8.59 17.58
CA ASP A 191 -5.32 8.11 18.85
C ASP A 191 -5.43 6.59 19.03
N ASP A 192 -6.18 5.94 18.16
CA ASP A 192 -6.55 4.54 18.26
C ASP A 192 -5.51 3.63 17.60
N ALA A 193 -4.29 3.64 18.14
CA ALA A 193 -3.22 2.75 17.72
C ALA A 193 -3.73 1.30 17.76
N VAL A 194 -3.74 0.65 16.59
CA VAL A 194 -3.97 -0.79 16.48
C VAL A 194 -2.97 -1.48 17.41
N PRO A 195 -3.41 -2.31 18.37
CA PRO A 195 -2.49 -2.97 19.29
C PRO A 195 -1.42 -3.70 18.47
N PRO A 196 -0.11 -3.55 18.79
CA PRO A 196 0.97 -4.19 18.03
C PRO A 196 0.72 -5.70 17.84
N GLN A 197 0.13 -6.37 18.83
CA GLN A 197 -0.21 -7.79 18.78
C GLN A 197 -1.20 -8.14 17.66
N VAL A 198 -2.07 -7.20 17.26
CA VAL A 198 -2.97 -7.37 16.11
C VAL A 198 -2.18 -7.25 14.81
N LEU A 199 -1.25 -6.29 14.71
CA LEU A 199 -0.38 -6.15 13.55
C LEU A 199 0.52 -7.38 13.39
N ASP A 200 1.07 -7.87 14.49
CA ASP A 200 1.88 -9.09 14.55
C ASP A 200 1.06 -10.31 14.13
N LEU A 201 -0.20 -10.43 14.56
CA LEU A 201 -1.07 -11.53 14.11
C LEU A 201 -1.50 -11.42 12.65
N ILE A 202 -1.71 -10.21 12.14
CA ILE A 202 -1.98 -9.98 10.71
C ILE A 202 -0.73 -10.37 9.88
N ALA A 203 0.46 -10.07 10.38
CA ALA A 203 1.73 -10.48 9.80
C ALA A 203 1.91 -12.00 9.89
N ALA A 204 1.84 -12.59 11.09
CA ALA A 204 2.04 -14.01 11.38
C ALA A 204 0.98 -14.93 10.78
N ALA A 205 -0.26 -14.48 10.58
CA ALA A 205 -1.25 -15.22 9.78
C ALA A 205 -0.82 -15.43 8.33
N SER A 206 0.22 -14.73 7.88
CA SER A 206 0.91 -14.94 6.60
C SER A 206 2.04 -15.96 6.65
N GLU A 207 2.46 -16.37 7.85
CA GLU A 207 3.71 -17.09 8.09
C GLU A 207 3.50 -18.49 8.71
N GLU A 208 2.35 -18.74 9.36
CA GLU A 208 2.03 -20.05 9.97
C GLU A 208 1.49 -21.07 8.94
N GLU A 209 2.40 -21.91 8.43
CA GLU A 209 2.12 -23.25 7.90
C GLU A 209 2.78 -24.31 8.81
N ASP A 210 2.00 -25.36 9.10
CA ASP A 210 2.40 -26.67 9.64
C ASP A 210 2.66 -26.83 11.15
N ASP A 211 1.57 -26.98 11.91
CA ASP A 211 1.59 -27.63 13.22
C ASP A 211 0.29 -28.44 13.40
N THR A 212 0.14 -29.52 12.63
CA THR A 212 -0.90 -30.53 12.86
C THR A 212 -0.33 -31.79 13.48
N ASP A 213 0.06 -31.70 14.74
CA ASP A 213 0.01 -32.85 15.65
C ASP A 213 -1.04 -32.56 16.74
N GLU A 214 -2.32 -32.82 16.43
CA GLU A 214 -3.31 -33.13 17.46
C GLU A 214 -3.61 -34.64 17.41
N PRO A 215 -3.36 -35.40 18.49
CA PRO A 215 -3.57 -36.84 18.50
C PRO A 215 -5.07 -37.15 18.46
N GLY A 216 -5.44 -38.04 17.54
CA GLY A 216 -6.82 -38.41 17.27
C GLY A 216 -7.58 -38.89 18.50
N ALA A 217 -8.82 -38.41 18.63
CA ALA A 217 -9.84 -39.00 19.48
C ALA A 217 -10.22 -40.40 18.94
N THR A 218 -9.45 -41.42 19.31
CA THR A 218 -9.83 -42.82 19.12
C THR A 218 -10.94 -43.20 20.08
N ALA A 219 -12.07 -43.60 19.52
CA ALA A 219 -13.17 -44.24 20.22
C ALA A 219 -12.69 -45.52 20.93
N THR A 220 -13.07 -45.63 22.19
CA THR A 220 -12.75 -46.70 23.13
C THR A 220 -13.27 -48.06 22.66
N ARG A 221 -12.38 -49.06 22.54
CA ARG A 221 -12.73 -50.47 22.73
C ARG A 221 -11.71 -51.07 23.69
N ALA A 222 -12.22 -51.59 24.80
CA ALA A 222 -11.47 -52.15 25.91
C ALA A 222 -10.66 -53.39 25.50
N ASP A 223 -9.43 -53.51 25.99
CA ASP A 223 -9.03 -54.60 26.90
C ASP A 223 -7.58 -54.46 27.42
N THR A 224 -7.47 -54.64 28.75
CA THR A 224 -6.39 -55.22 29.58
C THR A 224 -4.95 -54.66 29.65
N ALA A 225 -4.62 -54.25 30.88
CA ALA A 225 -3.52 -54.71 31.76
C ALA A 225 -2.11 -54.08 31.71
N GLY A 226 -1.68 -53.64 32.92
CA GLY A 226 -0.29 -53.45 33.39
C GLY A 226 0.35 -52.12 32.98
N ASP A 227 1.08 -51.37 33.82
CA ASP A 227 1.60 -51.60 35.17
C ASP A 227 2.03 -50.23 35.74
N ASP A 228 2.00 -50.11 37.07
CA ASP A 228 2.43 -48.97 37.88
C ASP A 228 3.93 -48.67 37.77
N VAL A 229 4.35 -47.38 37.76
CA VAL A 229 5.40 -46.84 38.66
C VAL A 229 5.19 -45.33 38.87
N ARG A 230 5.23 -44.95 40.15
CA ARG A 230 5.05 -43.60 40.73
C ARG A 230 6.30 -42.70 40.65
N ALA A 231 5.96 -41.42 40.78
CA ALA A 231 6.76 -40.21 40.94
C ALA A 231 7.59 -40.08 42.24
N ALA A 232 8.19 -38.88 42.38
CA ALA A 232 8.85 -38.22 43.51
C ALA A 232 10.40 -38.36 43.50
N GLU A 233 11.23 -37.34 43.76
CA GLU A 233 11.07 -36.03 44.40
C GLU A 233 12.37 -35.22 44.18
N ALA A 234 12.28 -33.90 44.01
CA ALA A 234 12.80 -32.84 44.89
C ALA A 234 14.34 -32.67 45.00
N GLY A 235 14.79 -31.42 44.78
CA GLY A 235 16.18 -31.00 44.98
C GLY A 235 16.34 -29.49 44.86
N SER A 236 15.89 -28.77 45.88
CA SER A 236 16.14 -27.36 46.18
C SER A 236 17.63 -27.08 46.47
N HIS A 237 18.16 -25.94 46.02
CA HIS A 237 19.21 -25.21 46.74
C HIS A 237 19.16 -23.70 46.43
N GLU A 238 18.89 -22.94 47.48
CA GLU A 238 19.16 -21.50 47.60
C GLU A 238 20.67 -21.25 47.74
N HIS A 239 21.15 -20.13 47.18
CA HIS A 239 22.12 -19.29 47.90
C HIS A 239 22.08 -17.83 47.44
N ALA A 240 22.40 -16.96 48.39
CA ALA A 240 22.04 -15.55 48.47
C ALA A 240 23.21 -14.60 48.17
N ALA A 241 22.82 -13.38 47.81
CA ALA A 241 23.36 -12.06 48.18
C ALA A 241 24.83 -11.68 47.88
N ALA A 242 25.01 -10.54 47.21
CA ALA A 242 25.74 -9.38 47.76
C ALA A 242 25.55 -8.12 46.90
N GLU A 243 25.25 -7.01 47.58
CA GLU A 243 25.25 -5.61 47.11
C GLU A 243 26.69 -5.08 46.94
N ALA A 244 26.88 -4.07 46.07
CA ALA A 244 27.60 -2.82 46.41
C ALA A 244 27.64 -1.83 45.23
N GLU A 245 27.46 -0.56 45.59
CA GLU A 245 27.54 0.67 44.81
C GLU A 245 28.95 0.95 44.23
N GLU A 246 29.05 1.64 43.10
CA GLU A 246 29.91 2.84 42.93
C GLU A 246 29.76 3.50 41.53
N SER A 247 29.66 4.83 41.55
CA SER A 247 29.86 5.81 40.47
C SER A 247 30.47 7.05 41.16
N PRO A 248 31.04 8.08 40.49
CA PRO A 248 31.40 8.29 39.07
C PRO A 248 32.80 8.93 38.85
N GLN A 249 33.28 9.04 37.61
CA GLN A 249 34.26 10.04 37.05
C GLN A 249 34.69 9.56 35.64
N ALA A 250 35.05 10.35 34.62
CA ALA A 250 35.23 11.78 34.40
C ALA A 250 35.20 12.05 32.88
N ALA A 251 34.85 13.27 32.48
CA ALA A 251 34.94 13.79 31.11
C ALA A 251 36.38 14.19 30.74
N PRO A 252 36.70 14.32 29.43
CA PRO A 252 37.66 15.32 29.01
C PRO A 252 37.05 16.34 28.04
N SER A 253 37.30 17.60 28.39
CA SER A 253 37.14 18.82 27.61
C SER A 253 38.33 19.03 26.65
N HIS A 254 38.05 19.28 25.37
CA HIS A 254 38.91 20.00 24.42
C HIS A 254 37.98 20.50 23.29
N GLY A 255 38.05 21.70 22.73
CA GLY A 255 38.92 22.85 22.89
C GLY A 255 38.46 23.84 21.81
N ALA A 256 38.09 25.04 22.21
CA ALA A 256 37.65 26.10 21.31
C ALA A 256 38.84 26.65 20.52
N GLY A 257 38.73 26.65 19.19
CA GLY A 257 39.65 27.33 18.28
C GLY A 257 38.86 28.32 17.42
N ALA A 258 38.93 29.59 17.80
CA ALA A 258 38.47 30.72 17.00
C ALA A 258 39.43 30.94 15.81
N SER A 259 38.88 31.16 14.62
CA SER A 259 39.62 31.77 13.51
C SER A 259 38.75 32.85 12.88
N GLU A 260 39.14 34.09 13.13
CA GLU A 260 38.71 35.30 12.46
C GLU A 260 39.15 35.24 10.99
N HIS A 261 38.23 35.48 10.05
CA HIS A 261 38.57 36.00 8.72
C HIS A 261 37.52 37.00 8.26
N ALA A 262 37.91 38.27 8.32
CA ALA A 262 37.26 39.40 7.71
C ALA A 262 37.83 39.64 6.30
N GLY A 263 36.96 39.88 5.33
CA GLY A 263 37.28 40.37 3.99
C GLY A 263 35.96 40.63 3.24
N ALA A 264 35.40 41.83 3.35
CA ALA A 264 35.59 42.96 2.43
C ALA A 264 34.77 42.84 1.12
N ARG A 265 33.61 43.54 1.17
CA ARG A 265 32.89 44.30 0.14
C ARG A 265 33.18 44.04 -1.34
N ASP A 266 32.10 43.84 -2.10
CA ASP A 266 31.83 44.64 -3.30
C ASP A 266 30.32 44.83 -3.49
N GLU A 267 29.86 46.08 -3.44
CA GLU A 267 28.51 46.53 -3.75
C GLU A 267 28.42 46.80 -5.26
N ALA A 268 27.60 46.02 -5.98
CA ALA A 268 27.23 46.30 -7.37
C ALA A 268 25.74 46.64 -7.45
N ALA A 269 25.46 47.83 -7.98
CA ALA A 269 24.13 48.42 -8.16
C ALA A 269 23.21 47.59 -9.08
N PRO A 270 21.88 47.62 -8.88
CA PRO A 270 20.95 46.97 -9.79
C PRO A 270 20.66 47.88 -11.00
N GLY A 271 20.96 47.36 -12.19
CA GLY A 271 20.53 47.92 -13.47
C GLY A 271 19.03 47.71 -13.67
N GLU A 272 18.36 48.80 -14.04
CA GLU A 272 16.94 48.90 -14.34
C GLU A 272 16.59 48.12 -15.63
N VAL A 273 15.90 46.99 -15.50
CA VAL A 273 15.38 46.21 -16.64
C VAL A 273 13.93 46.60 -16.89
N LYS A 274 13.70 47.30 -18.02
CA LYS A 274 12.35 47.56 -18.57
C LYS A 274 11.65 46.23 -18.85
N ARG A 275 10.51 46.00 -18.19
CA ARG A 275 9.59 44.91 -18.50
C ARG A 275 8.73 45.30 -19.70
N GLU A 276 9.04 44.73 -20.86
CA GLU A 276 8.09 44.57 -21.97
C GLU A 276 7.22 43.34 -21.65
N HIS A 277 6.02 43.58 -21.13
CA HIS A 277 4.96 42.58 -21.03
C HIS A 277 3.82 43.03 -21.93
N ASP A 278 3.77 42.47 -23.14
CA ASP A 278 2.54 42.27 -23.93
C ASP A 278 2.92 41.61 -25.27
N ALA A 279 3.15 40.30 -25.24
CA ALA A 279 3.16 39.48 -26.46
C ALA A 279 2.46 38.16 -26.16
N ARG A 280 1.35 37.91 -26.87
CA ARG A 280 0.68 36.61 -26.87
C ARG A 280 1.64 35.55 -27.46
N PRO A 281 1.60 34.30 -26.98
CA PRO A 281 2.43 33.24 -27.54
C PRO A 281 2.06 33.03 -29.01
N THR A 282 3.08 32.87 -29.86
CA THR A 282 2.88 32.58 -31.29
C THR A 282 2.93 31.07 -31.53
N ASP A 283 2.37 30.57 -32.64
CA ASP A 283 2.42 29.15 -33.03
C ASP A 283 3.87 28.59 -33.11
N ALA A 284 4.88 29.47 -33.18
CA ALA A 284 6.29 29.09 -33.12
C ALA A 284 6.76 28.64 -31.73
N ASP A 285 6.10 29.07 -30.65
CA ASP A 285 6.43 28.65 -29.27
C ASP A 285 5.94 27.22 -28.99
N ALA A 286 4.82 26.82 -29.59
CA ALA A 286 4.32 25.43 -29.51
C ALA A 286 5.26 24.44 -30.22
N ALA A 287 5.83 24.82 -31.38
CA ALA A 287 6.79 23.99 -32.11
C ALA A 287 8.17 23.90 -31.42
N ARG A 288 8.50 24.82 -30.51
CA ARG A 288 9.77 24.84 -29.76
C ARG A 288 9.77 23.89 -28.57
N VAL A 289 8.58 23.54 -28.05
CA VAL A 289 8.40 22.54 -26.99
C VAL A 289 8.72 21.12 -27.50
N ASP A 290 8.45 20.83 -28.79
CA ASP A 290 8.76 19.53 -29.42
C ASP A 290 10.27 19.32 -29.72
N ALA A 291 11.08 20.39 -29.69
CA ALA A 291 12.50 20.35 -30.05
C ALA A 291 13.46 20.26 -28.84
N LEU A 292 12.94 20.26 -27.61
CA LEU A 292 13.73 20.05 -26.39
C LEU A 292 13.90 18.55 -26.15
N ALA A 293 15.16 18.10 -26.24
CA ALA A 293 15.66 16.73 -26.10
C ALA A 293 14.79 15.79 -25.24
N ASP A 294 14.45 14.64 -25.81
CA ASP A 294 13.84 13.47 -25.15
C ASP A 294 14.63 13.11 -23.86
N PRO A 295 14.19 13.57 -22.68
CA PRO A 295 14.95 13.44 -21.44
C PRO A 295 14.76 12.07 -20.79
N ALA A 296 14.00 11.18 -21.43
CA ALA A 296 13.61 9.87 -20.89
C ALA A 296 14.41 8.69 -21.49
N ARG A 297 15.29 8.91 -22.47
CA ARG A 297 16.22 7.86 -22.89
C ARG A 297 17.32 7.76 -21.84
N SER A 298 17.21 6.74 -21.00
CA SER A 298 18.33 6.22 -20.23
C SER A 298 19.55 6.17 -21.14
N THR A 299 20.59 6.91 -20.77
CA THR A 299 21.86 6.88 -21.49
C THR A 299 22.30 5.41 -21.55
N PRO A 300 22.58 4.85 -22.74
CA PRO A 300 23.09 3.49 -22.87
C PRO A 300 24.37 3.37 -22.02
N GLY A 301 24.26 2.78 -20.82
CA GLY A 301 25.29 2.82 -19.78
C GLY A 301 24.76 2.85 -18.34
N ASP A 302 23.52 3.31 -18.10
CA ASP A 302 22.97 3.41 -16.73
C ASP A 302 22.39 2.09 -16.19
N SER A 303 22.05 1.14 -17.07
CA SER A 303 21.51 -0.16 -16.65
C SER A 303 22.64 -1.17 -16.47
N TRP A 304 22.92 -1.53 -15.22
CA TRP A 304 23.88 -2.59 -14.88
C TRP A 304 23.28 -4.00 -15.04
N MET A 305 22.06 -4.11 -15.59
CA MET A 305 21.37 -5.37 -15.90
C MET A 305 22.12 -6.24 -16.91
N ASP A 306 23.03 -5.67 -17.70
CA ASP A 306 23.84 -6.42 -18.65
C ASP A 306 25.20 -6.84 -18.07
N VAL A 307 25.56 -6.36 -16.86
CA VAL A 307 26.85 -6.69 -16.24
C VAL A 307 26.73 -7.99 -15.46
N PRO A 308 27.47 -9.06 -15.82
CA PRO A 308 27.41 -10.32 -15.10
C PRO A 308 27.73 -10.14 -13.61
N ILE A 309 26.91 -10.73 -12.75
CA ILE A 309 27.16 -10.76 -11.30
C ILE A 309 28.36 -11.69 -11.06
N PRO A 310 29.43 -11.23 -10.40
CA PRO A 310 30.54 -12.10 -10.04
C PRO A 310 30.03 -13.27 -9.18
N GLN A 311 30.57 -14.47 -9.41
CA GLN A 311 30.22 -15.63 -8.59
C GLN A 311 30.85 -15.51 -7.20
N PRO A 312 30.12 -15.80 -6.11
CA PRO A 312 30.67 -15.69 -4.77
C PRO A 312 31.75 -16.74 -4.55
N ASN A 313 32.77 -16.42 -3.75
CA ASN A 313 33.88 -17.32 -3.49
C ASN A 313 34.31 -17.21 -2.02
N PRO A 314 33.89 -18.14 -1.14
CA PRO A 314 34.24 -18.05 0.28
C PRO A 314 35.74 -18.10 0.57
N ALA A 315 36.56 -18.65 -0.35
CA ALA A 315 38.02 -18.68 -0.21
C ALA A 315 38.69 -17.36 -0.62
N ASN A 316 38.03 -16.57 -1.46
CA ASN A 316 38.46 -15.23 -1.86
C ASN A 316 37.20 -14.37 -2.08
N PRO A 317 36.57 -13.88 -0.99
CA PRO A 317 35.27 -13.22 -1.05
C PRO A 317 35.26 -12.07 -2.06
N VAL A 318 34.18 -11.98 -2.83
CA VAL A 318 33.95 -10.87 -3.75
C VAL A 318 33.53 -9.65 -2.94
N ASN A 319 34.14 -8.49 -3.17
CA ASN A 319 33.64 -7.24 -2.58
C ASN A 319 32.41 -6.76 -3.36
N TYR A 320 31.24 -7.28 -3.03
CA TYR A 320 29.99 -6.93 -3.69
C TYR A 320 29.57 -5.47 -3.42
N ALA A 321 29.94 -4.90 -2.27
CA ALA A 321 29.72 -3.49 -1.98
C ALA A 321 30.48 -2.60 -2.96
N GLU A 322 31.78 -2.86 -3.16
CA GLU A 322 32.59 -2.15 -4.16
C GLU A 322 32.02 -2.34 -5.57
N TRP A 323 31.60 -3.56 -5.91
CA TRP A 323 30.97 -3.86 -7.20
C TRP A 323 29.69 -3.04 -7.43
N LEU A 324 28.75 -3.01 -6.46
CA LEU A 324 27.52 -2.21 -6.54
C LEU A 324 27.81 -0.70 -6.56
N ASN A 325 28.80 -0.23 -5.80
CA ASN A 325 29.17 1.19 -5.71
C ASN A 325 29.73 1.75 -7.03
N ARG A 326 30.18 0.90 -7.96
CA ARG A 326 30.57 1.35 -9.31
C ARG A 326 29.36 1.85 -10.11
N PHE A 327 28.18 1.31 -9.86
CA PHE A 327 26.93 1.69 -10.51
C PHE A 327 26.17 2.79 -9.76
N GLY A 328 26.61 3.10 -8.53
CA GLY A 328 25.99 4.13 -7.69
C GLY A 328 26.47 5.55 -7.91
N ARG A 329 27.39 5.78 -8.84
CA ARG A 329 27.93 7.11 -9.09
C ARG A 329 27.06 7.84 -10.12
N THR A 330 26.67 9.06 -9.78
CA THR A 330 26.04 9.98 -10.72
C THR A 330 27.09 10.88 -11.36
N SER A 331 26.85 11.29 -12.61
CA SER A 331 27.66 12.35 -13.22
C SER A 331 27.12 13.72 -12.81
N GLY A 332 28.00 14.66 -12.48
CA GLY A 332 27.64 16.02 -12.09
C GLY A 332 27.42 16.22 -10.58
N ALA A 333 26.60 17.21 -10.24
CA ALA A 333 26.31 17.53 -8.85
C ALA A 333 25.43 16.44 -8.21
N ASP A 334 25.86 15.97 -7.04
CA ASP A 334 25.22 14.87 -6.34
C ASP A 334 24.20 15.37 -5.30
N ALA A 335 22.97 14.87 -5.41
CA ALA A 335 21.90 15.15 -4.45
C ALA A 335 22.12 14.54 -3.06
N ALA A 336 22.98 13.52 -2.90
CA ALA A 336 23.21 12.85 -1.61
C ALA A 336 23.62 13.85 -0.51
N VAL A 337 24.60 14.71 -0.79
CA VAL A 337 25.11 15.72 0.16
C VAL A 337 24.03 16.70 0.62
N LEU A 338 23.12 17.09 -0.28
CA LEU A 338 22.04 18.01 0.06
C LEU A 338 20.91 17.31 0.83
N TYR A 339 20.65 16.03 0.56
CA TYR A 339 19.72 15.24 1.36
C TYR A 339 20.24 14.99 2.77
N GLU A 340 21.52 14.67 2.93
CA GLU A 340 22.16 14.53 4.25
C GLU A 340 22.02 15.83 5.05
N ARG A 341 22.32 16.97 4.43
CA ARG A 341 22.13 18.28 5.06
C ARG A 341 20.68 18.56 5.42
N ALA A 342 19.73 18.20 4.55
CA ALA A 342 18.30 18.34 4.85
C ALA A 342 17.91 17.52 6.07
N VAL A 343 18.45 16.31 6.21
CA VAL A 343 18.20 15.42 7.35
C VAL A 343 18.81 15.98 8.63
N ASP A 344 20.05 16.48 8.58
CA ASP A 344 20.74 17.07 9.74
C ASP A 344 19.99 18.29 10.30
N TRP A 345 19.27 19.02 9.43
CA TRP A 345 18.46 20.19 9.81
C TRP A 345 17.02 19.85 10.14
N PHE A 346 16.58 18.61 9.90
CA PHE A 346 15.19 18.22 10.06
C PHE A 346 14.84 17.98 11.53
N THR A 347 13.78 18.63 11.98
CA THR A 347 13.16 18.42 13.29
C THR A 347 11.86 17.64 13.11
N PRO A 348 11.77 16.37 13.59
CA PRO A 348 10.53 15.61 13.54
C PRO A 348 9.38 16.34 14.23
N PHE A 349 8.16 16.12 13.74
CA PHE A 349 6.97 16.66 14.40
C PHE A 349 6.77 15.97 15.75
N ASP A 350 6.64 16.74 16.82
CA ASP A 350 6.48 16.29 18.19
C ASP A 350 5.04 16.47 18.74
N GLY A 351 4.13 16.96 17.90
CA GLY A 351 2.70 17.11 18.24
C GLY A 351 1.87 15.84 17.99
N PRO A 352 0.54 15.92 18.16
CA PRO A 352 -0.38 14.79 18.01
C PRO A 352 -0.36 14.20 16.59
N ALA A 353 -0.25 12.88 16.47
CA ALA A 353 -0.16 12.21 15.17
C ALA A 353 -1.39 12.46 14.28
N GLU A 354 -2.55 12.65 14.91
CA GLU A 354 -3.85 13.00 14.34
C GLU A 354 -3.76 14.32 13.58
N LEU A 355 -3.12 15.31 14.19
CA LEU A 355 -3.00 16.66 13.67
C LEU A 355 -2.13 16.67 12.42
N LEU A 356 -0.99 15.96 12.45
CA LEU A 356 -0.15 15.79 11.28
C LEU A 356 -0.89 15.02 10.18
N ALA A 357 -1.60 13.94 10.51
CA ALA A 357 -2.36 13.17 9.55
C ALA A 357 -3.50 13.98 8.91
N ALA A 358 -4.18 14.84 9.67
CA ALA A 358 -5.20 15.77 9.17
C ALA A 358 -4.59 16.84 8.25
N ALA A 359 -3.46 17.42 8.64
CA ALA A 359 -2.72 18.37 7.82
C ALA A 359 -2.25 17.72 6.49
N GLN A 360 -1.77 16.47 6.55
CA GLN A 360 -1.42 15.67 5.37
C GLN A 360 -2.61 15.39 4.46
N ARG A 361 -3.84 15.32 4.99
CA ARG A 361 -5.08 15.21 4.20
C ARG A 361 -5.58 16.55 3.66
N GLY A 362 -4.91 17.65 3.99
CA GLY A 362 -5.26 18.99 3.55
C GLY A 362 -6.46 19.59 4.27
N GLU A 363 -6.72 19.15 5.51
CA GLU A 363 -7.82 19.70 6.32
C GLU A 363 -7.47 21.15 6.73
N PRO A 364 -8.30 22.16 6.38
CA PRO A 364 -7.93 23.56 6.57
C PRO A 364 -7.60 23.94 8.02
N GLU A 365 -8.36 23.43 8.99
CA GLU A 365 -8.14 23.70 10.41
C GLU A 365 -6.80 23.15 10.91
N ALA A 366 -6.41 21.96 10.44
CA ALA A 366 -5.14 21.35 10.79
C ALA A 366 -3.96 22.10 10.16
N LEU A 367 -4.08 22.47 8.87
CA LEU A 367 -3.09 23.27 8.15
C LEU A 367 -2.86 24.64 8.80
N ALA A 368 -3.93 25.25 9.33
CA ALA A 368 -3.88 26.54 10.03
C ALA A 368 -3.47 26.44 11.51
N SER A 369 -3.29 25.23 12.04
CA SER A 369 -2.95 25.06 13.46
C SER A 369 -1.56 25.63 13.76
N ALA A 370 -1.45 26.33 14.89
CA ALA A 370 -0.18 26.96 15.29
C ALA A 370 0.98 25.96 15.43
N GLN A 371 0.69 24.72 15.81
CA GLN A 371 1.71 23.65 15.92
C GLN A 371 2.25 23.25 14.54
N ILE A 372 1.38 23.06 13.55
CA ILE A 372 1.81 22.71 12.18
C ILE A 372 2.58 23.87 11.56
N VAL A 373 2.08 25.10 11.69
CA VAL A 373 2.77 26.29 11.15
C VAL A 373 4.16 26.44 11.77
N ALA A 374 4.28 26.39 13.10
CA ALA A 374 5.57 26.50 13.78
C ALA A 374 6.53 25.35 13.40
N TRP A 375 6.01 24.13 13.22
CA TRP A 375 6.81 22.99 12.77
C TRP A 375 7.32 23.14 11.32
N LEU A 376 6.51 23.69 10.42
CA LEU A 376 6.95 23.97 9.04
C LEU A 376 8.00 25.09 9.03
N GLU A 377 7.78 26.16 9.81
CA GLU A 377 8.72 27.27 9.94
C GLU A 377 10.08 26.81 10.48
N CYS A 378 10.10 25.97 11.52
CA CYS A 378 11.36 25.45 12.07
C CYS A 378 12.11 24.52 11.10
N ASN A 379 11.39 23.91 10.15
CA ASN A 379 11.94 23.02 9.13
C ASN A 379 12.22 23.69 7.78
N GLN A 380 12.06 25.01 7.66
CA GLN A 380 12.20 25.70 6.38
C GLN A 380 13.57 25.45 5.71
N SER A 381 14.66 25.55 6.48
CA SER A 381 16.02 25.28 5.98
C SER A 381 16.20 23.83 5.49
N ALA A 382 15.61 22.87 6.20
CA ALA A 382 15.63 21.46 5.83
C ALA A 382 14.84 21.21 4.53
N MET A 383 13.65 21.82 4.40
CA MET A 383 12.84 21.76 3.19
C MET A 383 13.56 22.42 1.99
N ASP A 384 14.23 23.55 2.17
CA ASP A 384 14.96 24.20 1.08
C ASP A 384 16.16 23.37 0.61
N ALA A 385 16.90 22.73 1.54
CA ALA A 385 17.95 21.78 1.19
C ALA A 385 17.40 20.54 0.45
N PHE A 386 16.27 20.01 0.91
CA PHE A 386 15.58 18.88 0.27
C PHE A 386 15.14 19.23 -1.17
N ARG A 387 14.58 20.42 -1.38
CA ARG A 387 14.18 20.90 -2.72
C ARG A 387 15.38 21.15 -3.63
N ALA A 388 16.45 21.71 -3.09
CA ALA A 388 17.69 21.88 -3.83
C ALA A 388 18.25 20.52 -4.28
N ALA A 389 18.22 19.50 -3.41
CA ALA A 389 18.60 18.13 -3.74
C ALA A 389 17.70 17.51 -4.81
N ALA A 390 16.38 17.69 -4.69
CA ALA A 390 15.38 17.17 -5.62
C ALA A 390 15.54 17.70 -7.06
N ARG A 391 16.11 18.90 -7.22
CA ARG A 391 16.34 19.55 -8.51
C ARG A 391 17.66 19.17 -9.18
N LEU A 392 18.53 18.43 -8.50
CA LEU A 392 19.76 17.92 -9.10
C LEU A 392 19.49 16.72 -10.03
N PRO A 393 20.42 16.39 -10.95
CA PRO A 393 20.21 15.31 -11.91
C PRO A 393 20.14 13.91 -11.30
N GLY A 394 20.66 13.68 -10.09
CA GLY A 394 20.57 12.37 -9.45
C GLY A 394 21.21 12.35 -8.07
N ARG A 395 20.98 11.25 -7.36
CA ARG A 395 21.59 10.93 -6.07
C ARG A 395 22.54 9.75 -6.24
N SER A 396 23.78 9.89 -5.79
CA SER A 396 24.70 8.77 -5.67
C SER A 396 24.41 7.93 -4.43
N TRP A 397 24.89 6.68 -4.41
CA TRP A 397 24.88 5.85 -3.21
C TRP A 397 26.24 5.18 -3.00
N ALA A 398 26.58 4.98 -1.73
CA ALA A 398 27.77 4.28 -1.29
C ALA A 398 27.41 3.30 -0.17
N LEU A 399 27.53 2.01 -0.46
CA LEU A 399 27.41 0.93 0.51
C LEU A 399 28.75 0.75 1.27
N PRO A 400 28.71 0.43 2.57
CA PRO A 400 29.92 0.14 3.35
C PRO A 400 30.65 -1.08 2.79
N GLN A 401 31.98 -1.02 2.70
CA GLN A 401 32.80 -2.07 2.06
C GLN A 401 33.21 -3.21 3.00
N ASP A 402 33.20 -2.96 4.31
CA ASP A 402 33.75 -3.88 5.32
C ASP A 402 32.67 -4.69 6.06
N GLU A 403 31.41 -4.55 5.66
CA GLU A 403 30.27 -5.24 6.26
C GLU A 403 29.49 -6.07 5.25
N PRO A 404 28.92 -7.22 5.67
CA PRO A 404 27.94 -7.93 4.85
C PRO A 404 26.82 -6.98 4.42
N LEU A 405 26.48 -7.01 3.15
CA LEU A 405 25.46 -6.14 2.56
C LEU A 405 24.07 -6.39 3.13
N LEU A 406 23.78 -7.63 3.52
CA LEU A 406 22.52 -7.99 4.15
C LEU A 406 22.45 -7.38 5.57
N GLY A 407 21.45 -6.56 5.80
CA GLY A 407 21.31 -5.80 7.04
C GLY A 407 22.06 -4.45 7.04
N VAL A 408 22.59 -4.01 5.90
CA VAL A 408 22.99 -2.60 5.74
C VAL A 408 21.72 -1.76 5.73
N MET A 409 21.48 -1.05 6.83
CA MET A 409 20.39 -0.10 6.92
C MET A 409 20.81 1.19 6.20
N PRO A 410 20.14 1.59 5.11
CA PRO A 410 20.38 2.88 4.49
C PRO A 410 20.11 3.98 5.53
N PRO A 411 21.10 4.86 5.79
CA PRO A 411 20.91 5.91 6.78
C PRO A 411 19.78 6.84 6.33
N ASN A 412 19.13 7.47 7.30
CA ASN A 412 18.27 8.64 7.07
C ASN A 412 16.97 8.42 6.27
N LEU A 413 16.54 7.17 6.01
CA LEU A 413 15.27 6.93 5.30
C LEU A 413 14.05 7.47 6.03
N THR A 414 13.99 7.27 7.35
CA THR A 414 12.86 7.74 8.16
C THR A 414 12.76 9.28 8.13
N PRO A 415 13.83 10.04 8.41
CA PRO A 415 13.83 11.50 8.24
C PRO A 415 13.46 11.96 6.83
N LEU A 416 13.99 11.34 5.77
CA LEU A 416 13.65 11.72 4.38
C LEU A 416 12.17 11.52 4.06
N ARG A 417 11.55 10.44 4.55
CA ARG A 417 10.11 10.22 4.42
C ARG A 417 9.30 11.25 5.21
N GLN A 418 9.77 11.67 6.37
CA GLN A 418 9.13 12.72 7.17
C GLN A 418 9.28 14.10 6.52
N LEU A 419 10.43 14.41 5.91
CA LEU A 419 10.64 15.60 5.08
C LEU A 419 9.70 15.64 3.88
N ALA A 420 9.55 14.52 3.16
CA ALA A 420 8.57 14.43 2.06
C ALA A 420 7.15 14.72 2.54
N ARG A 421 6.78 14.26 3.74
CA ARG A 421 5.48 14.55 4.35
C ARG A 421 5.33 16.03 4.70
N ALA A 422 6.37 16.67 5.25
CA ALA A 422 6.39 18.12 5.51
C ALA A 422 6.19 18.92 4.21
N MET A 423 6.85 18.51 3.13
CA MET A 423 6.67 19.09 1.79
C MET A 423 5.23 18.98 1.29
N ILE A 424 4.55 17.84 1.52
CA ILE A 424 3.12 17.70 1.18
C ILE A 424 2.24 18.63 2.02
N VAL A 425 2.49 18.71 3.33
CA VAL A 425 1.71 19.58 4.23
C VAL A 425 1.87 21.05 3.83
N GLU A 426 3.11 21.50 3.61
CA GLU A 426 3.39 22.86 3.15
C GLU A 426 2.78 23.15 1.78
N GLY A 427 2.88 22.21 0.83
CA GLY A 427 2.24 22.36 -0.48
C GLY A 427 0.72 22.48 -0.37
N ARG A 428 0.07 21.72 0.52
CA ARG A 428 -1.38 21.83 0.76
C ARG A 428 -1.75 23.17 1.43
N ARG A 429 -0.96 23.65 2.39
CA ARG A 429 -1.12 24.98 2.99
C ARG A 429 -1.05 26.09 1.93
N LEU A 430 -0.02 26.05 1.09
CA LEU A 430 0.14 26.98 -0.04
C LEU A 430 -1.04 26.92 -1.01
N ALA A 431 -1.60 25.74 -1.28
CA ALA A 431 -2.79 25.61 -2.11
C ALA A 431 -4.01 26.29 -1.47
N THR A 432 -4.22 26.15 -0.15
CA THR A 432 -5.32 26.85 0.55
C THR A 432 -5.16 28.38 0.56
N GLU A 433 -3.94 28.87 0.40
CA GLU A 433 -3.61 30.30 0.28
C GLU A 433 -3.70 30.81 -1.16
N GLY A 434 -4.11 29.98 -2.12
CA GLY A 434 -4.16 30.31 -3.55
C GLY A 434 -2.79 30.35 -4.23
N ALA A 435 -1.71 29.97 -3.54
CA ALA A 435 -0.35 29.91 -4.09
C ALA A 435 -0.10 28.61 -4.88
N PHE A 436 -1.00 28.30 -5.81
CA PHE A 436 -1.06 27.00 -6.51
C PHE A 436 0.23 26.61 -7.24
N SER A 437 0.93 27.55 -7.87
CA SER A 437 2.21 27.24 -8.52
C SER A 437 3.26 26.80 -7.52
N LYS A 438 3.33 27.41 -6.33
CA LYS A 438 4.28 27.00 -5.29
C LYS A 438 3.88 25.65 -4.68
N ALA A 439 2.58 25.43 -4.48
CA ALA A 439 2.07 24.13 -4.05
C ALA A 439 2.50 23.00 -5.00
N ALA A 440 2.28 23.20 -6.31
CA ALA A 440 2.69 22.24 -7.33
C ALA A 440 4.21 21.98 -7.29
N ASP A 441 5.03 23.02 -7.12
CA ASP A 441 6.48 22.88 -6.99
C ASP A 441 6.88 21.96 -5.83
N HIS A 442 6.23 22.07 -4.67
CA HIS A 442 6.52 21.21 -3.51
C HIS A 442 6.17 19.74 -3.79
N PHE A 443 5.06 19.50 -4.51
CA PHE A 443 4.66 18.14 -4.90
C PHE A 443 5.63 17.55 -5.94
N LEU A 444 6.06 18.34 -6.93
CA LEU A 444 7.04 17.91 -7.93
C LEU A 444 8.44 17.69 -7.35
N ASP A 445 8.89 18.54 -6.42
CA ASP A 445 10.14 18.35 -5.68
C ASP A 445 10.07 17.01 -4.89
N THR A 446 8.90 16.66 -4.32
CA THR A 446 8.69 15.37 -3.62
C THR A 446 8.74 14.16 -4.57
N ILE A 447 8.12 14.25 -5.76
CA ILE A 447 8.18 13.18 -6.78
C ILE A 447 9.62 12.96 -7.25
N SER A 448 10.36 14.04 -7.49
CA SER A 448 11.77 13.99 -7.92
C SER A 448 12.66 13.35 -6.85
N ALA A 449 12.44 13.70 -5.58
CA ALA A 449 13.14 13.08 -4.47
C ALA A 449 12.84 11.58 -4.33
N GLY A 450 11.57 11.20 -4.53
CA GLY A 450 11.17 9.79 -4.63
C GLY A 450 11.87 9.05 -5.76
N ALA A 451 12.10 9.70 -6.91
CA ALA A 451 12.87 9.11 -8.00
C ALA A 451 14.36 8.91 -7.65
N HIS A 452 14.98 9.87 -6.96
CA HIS A 452 16.36 9.78 -6.49
C HIS A 452 16.54 8.61 -5.51
N LEU A 453 15.69 8.55 -4.48
CA LEU A 453 15.72 7.49 -3.47
C LEU A 453 15.32 6.14 -4.07
N GLY A 454 14.34 6.12 -4.96
CA GLY A 454 13.86 4.92 -5.64
C GLY A 454 14.88 4.26 -6.57
N ARG A 455 16.01 4.92 -6.84
CA ARG A 455 17.14 4.37 -7.59
C ARG A 455 18.22 3.76 -6.71
N GLY A 456 18.05 3.75 -5.39
CA GLY A 456 18.95 3.07 -4.46
C GLY A 456 19.03 1.55 -4.70
N PRO A 457 20.10 0.89 -4.22
CA PRO A 457 20.33 -0.54 -4.43
C PRO A 457 19.46 -1.46 -3.58
N THR A 458 18.89 -0.98 -2.47
CA THR A 458 18.09 -1.83 -1.56
C THR A 458 16.59 -1.78 -1.91
N ILE A 459 15.85 -2.87 -1.66
CA ILE A 459 14.38 -2.85 -1.72
C ILE A 459 13.80 -1.75 -0.82
N ILE A 460 14.36 -1.54 0.38
CA ILE A 460 13.82 -0.56 1.35
C ILE A 460 13.93 0.87 0.81
N GLU A 461 15.08 1.25 0.23
CA GLU A 461 15.22 2.54 -0.46
C GLU A 461 14.23 2.66 -1.62
N ASN A 462 14.07 1.59 -2.42
CA ASN A 462 13.12 1.62 -3.53
C ASN A 462 11.69 1.87 -3.05
N LEU A 463 11.22 1.12 -2.06
CA LEU A 463 9.88 1.26 -1.49
C LEU A 463 9.68 2.64 -0.84
N ALA A 464 10.70 3.20 -0.20
CA ALA A 464 10.65 4.56 0.33
C ALA A 464 10.50 5.59 -0.81
N GLY A 465 11.25 5.43 -1.90
CA GLY A 465 11.12 6.26 -3.10
C GLY A 465 9.73 6.16 -3.76
N VAL A 466 9.20 4.94 -3.87
CA VAL A 466 7.85 4.64 -4.37
C VAL A 466 6.79 5.35 -3.54
N ALA A 467 6.89 5.30 -2.21
CA ALA A 467 5.97 5.98 -1.32
C ALA A 467 6.02 7.51 -1.49
N MET A 468 7.21 8.09 -1.62
CA MET A 468 7.37 9.54 -1.83
C MET A 468 6.78 9.98 -3.18
N GLN A 469 7.02 9.23 -4.26
CA GLN A 469 6.39 9.51 -5.55
C GLN A 469 4.86 9.44 -5.48
N HIS A 470 4.33 8.43 -4.78
CA HIS A 470 2.90 8.29 -4.57
C HIS A 470 2.32 9.51 -3.83
N TYR A 471 2.95 9.94 -2.72
CA TYR A 471 2.51 11.11 -1.96
C TYR A 471 2.47 12.39 -2.81
N GLY A 472 3.53 12.66 -3.57
CA GLY A 472 3.59 13.84 -4.44
C GLY A 472 2.57 13.78 -5.57
N ALA A 473 2.40 12.61 -6.20
CA ALA A 473 1.43 12.44 -7.29
C ALA A 473 -0.02 12.56 -6.82
N GLU A 474 -0.38 11.99 -5.66
CA GLU A 474 -1.71 12.12 -5.07
C GLU A 474 -2.01 13.58 -4.71
N ALA A 475 -1.07 14.27 -4.06
CA ALA A 475 -1.25 15.68 -3.72
C ALA A 475 -1.35 16.60 -4.95
N LEU A 476 -0.62 16.28 -6.03
CA LEU A 476 -0.75 16.99 -7.30
C LEU A 476 -2.14 16.76 -7.93
N LEU A 477 -2.66 15.53 -7.92
CA LEU A 477 -4.01 15.23 -8.39
C LEU A 477 -5.08 15.96 -7.57
N ASP A 478 -4.95 16.00 -6.24
CA ASP A 478 -5.82 16.76 -5.35
C ASP A 478 -5.82 18.26 -5.72
N LEU A 479 -4.65 18.85 -5.99
CA LEU A 479 -4.52 20.25 -6.42
C LEU A 479 -5.20 20.51 -7.77
N LEU A 480 -4.96 19.65 -8.77
CA LEU A 480 -5.55 19.77 -10.10
C LEU A 480 -7.08 19.66 -10.03
N ALA A 481 -7.59 18.79 -9.17
CA ALA A 481 -9.02 18.65 -8.90
C ALA A 481 -9.65 19.96 -8.40
N VAL A 482 -9.07 20.61 -7.38
CA VAL A 482 -9.56 21.89 -6.84
C VAL A 482 -9.62 22.97 -7.92
N LEU A 483 -8.57 23.08 -8.73
CA LEU A 483 -8.48 24.08 -9.80
C LEU A 483 -9.52 23.88 -10.90
N THR A 484 -9.97 22.65 -11.13
CA THR A 484 -11.02 22.38 -12.13
C THR A 484 -12.42 22.68 -11.64
N THR A 485 -12.70 22.59 -10.33
CA THR A 485 -14.04 22.82 -9.77
C THR A 485 -14.38 24.29 -9.59
N ASP A 486 -13.42 25.13 -9.20
CA ASP A 486 -13.70 26.53 -8.83
C ASP A 486 -14.06 27.41 -10.04
N GLY A 487 -13.66 27.01 -11.25
CA GLY A 487 -13.93 27.75 -12.49
C GLY A 487 -15.40 27.72 -12.95
N GLU A 488 -16.21 26.77 -12.47
CA GLU A 488 -17.59 26.58 -12.97
C GLU A 488 -18.65 27.33 -12.13
N THR A 489 -18.40 27.52 -10.83
CA THR A 489 -19.42 28.03 -9.89
C THR A 489 -19.68 29.53 -9.96
N GLU A 490 -18.76 30.33 -10.50
CA GLU A 490 -18.88 31.80 -10.45
C GLU A 490 -19.43 32.47 -11.72
N ARG A 491 -19.84 31.73 -12.76
CA ARG A 491 -20.62 32.38 -13.84
C ARG A 491 -21.97 32.76 -13.25
N PRO A 492 -22.25 34.06 -13.01
CA PRO A 492 -23.52 34.47 -12.44
C PRO A 492 -24.56 34.13 -13.49
N GLN A 493 -25.32 33.06 -13.24
CA GLN A 493 -26.53 32.79 -14.01
C GLN A 493 -27.37 34.04 -13.87
N GLY A 494 -27.55 34.77 -14.98
CA GLY A 494 -28.24 36.05 -15.02
C GLY A 494 -29.68 35.90 -14.55
N SER A 495 -29.89 35.89 -13.23
CA SER A 495 -31.20 36.05 -12.63
C SER A 495 -31.54 37.52 -12.72
N VAL A 496 -32.17 37.88 -13.84
CA VAL A 496 -32.91 39.12 -14.02
C VAL A 496 -34.06 39.09 -13.02
N GLY A 497 -33.83 39.59 -11.81
CA GLY A 497 -34.81 39.59 -10.73
C GLY A 497 -34.52 40.72 -9.76
N ALA A 498 -35.13 41.87 -10.03
CA ALA A 498 -35.04 43.07 -9.21
C ALA A 498 -35.69 42.85 -7.84
N ASP A 499 -34.91 42.76 -6.76
CA ASP A 499 -35.33 43.38 -5.50
C ASP A 499 -34.15 43.75 -4.60
N ARG A 500 -34.21 44.97 -4.05
CA ARG A 500 -33.10 45.66 -3.37
C ARG A 500 -32.97 45.21 -1.91
N ALA A 501 -31.99 44.37 -1.61
CA ALA A 501 -31.45 44.24 -0.26
C ALA A 501 -30.24 45.19 -0.05
N PRO A 502 -30.07 45.79 1.14
CA PRO A 502 -29.01 46.76 1.42
C PRO A 502 -27.61 46.11 1.42
N PRO A 503 -26.57 46.86 1.00
CA PRO A 503 -25.25 46.31 0.74
C PRO A 503 -24.51 45.94 2.04
N ALA A 504 -24.32 44.64 2.27
CA ALA A 504 -23.31 44.16 3.21
C ALA A 504 -21.92 44.67 2.76
N ALA A 505 -21.08 45.04 3.73
CA ALA A 505 -19.75 45.60 3.50
C ALA A 505 -19.01 44.81 2.40
N ARG A 506 -18.74 45.48 1.27
CA ARG A 506 -18.00 44.90 0.14
C ARG A 506 -16.63 44.48 0.66
N ARG A 507 -16.39 43.17 0.83
CA ARG A 507 -15.02 42.64 0.84
C ARG A 507 -14.35 43.18 -0.43
N GLU A 508 -13.21 43.85 -0.27
CA GLU A 508 -12.41 44.24 -1.42
C GLU A 508 -12.20 43.01 -2.30
N PRO A 509 -12.42 43.11 -3.62
CA PRO A 509 -12.25 41.98 -4.52
C PRO A 509 -10.82 41.46 -4.34
N ALA A 510 -10.68 40.19 -3.95
CA ALA A 510 -9.38 39.56 -3.85
C ALA A 510 -8.66 39.73 -5.20
N GLU A 511 -7.37 40.03 -5.16
CA GLU A 511 -6.56 40.11 -6.37
C GLU A 511 -6.77 38.83 -7.20
N PRO A 512 -6.90 38.95 -8.54
CA PRO A 512 -7.15 37.79 -9.39
C PRO A 512 -6.03 36.78 -9.17
N VAL A 513 -6.39 35.60 -8.66
CA VAL A 513 -5.45 34.51 -8.44
C VAL A 513 -4.80 34.20 -9.79
N ALA A 514 -3.47 34.35 -9.85
CA ALA A 514 -2.73 34.13 -11.08
C ALA A 514 -3.02 32.70 -11.56
N ALA A 515 -3.61 32.59 -12.76
CA ALA A 515 -3.96 31.30 -13.34
C ALA A 515 -2.70 30.42 -13.46
N LEU A 516 -2.82 29.16 -13.08
CA LEU A 516 -1.72 28.20 -13.18
C LEU A 516 -1.37 27.97 -14.66
N ASP A 517 -0.08 28.07 -14.98
CA ASP A 517 0.43 27.72 -16.31
C ASP A 517 0.57 26.19 -16.40
N TYR A 518 -0.45 25.53 -16.96
CA TYR A 518 -0.45 24.07 -17.10
C TYR A 518 0.56 23.58 -18.13
N VAL A 519 0.94 24.40 -19.12
CA VAL A 519 1.96 24.02 -20.10
C VAL A 519 3.33 23.90 -19.42
N LEU A 520 3.70 24.91 -18.63
CA LEU A 520 4.92 24.86 -17.83
C LEU A 520 4.86 23.75 -16.78
N LEU A 521 3.72 23.59 -16.10
CA LEU A 521 3.54 22.55 -15.09
C LEU A 521 3.70 21.15 -15.70
N ALA A 522 3.11 20.89 -16.87
CA ALA A 522 3.23 19.62 -17.57
C ALA A 522 4.69 19.29 -17.87
N HIS A 523 5.43 20.24 -18.43
CA HIS A 523 6.87 20.06 -18.70
C HIS A 523 7.66 19.74 -17.43
N ARG A 524 7.43 20.48 -16.34
CA ARG A 524 8.11 20.24 -15.06
C ARG A 524 7.73 18.92 -14.43
N ALA A 525 6.47 18.53 -14.53
CA ALA A 525 5.96 17.28 -14.00
C ALA A 525 6.66 16.09 -14.67
N GLU A 526 6.88 16.14 -15.98
CA GLU A 526 7.61 15.11 -16.71
C GLU A 526 9.07 15.00 -16.27
N LEU A 527 9.76 16.13 -16.13
CA LEU A 527 11.15 16.16 -15.65
C LEU A 527 11.28 15.57 -14.24
N ALA A 528 10.30 15.83 -13.37
CA ALA A 528 10.23 15.30 -12.01
C ALA A 528 9.91 13.80 -11.98
N SER A 529 9.10 13.32 -12.92
CA SER A 529 8.45 12.00 -12.87
C SER A 529 9.29 10.88 -13.48
N ARG A 530 10.50 10.71 -12.98
CA ARG A 530 11.40 9.64 -13.41
C ARG A 530 11.02 8.31 -12.76
N PRO A 531 11.10 7.18 -13.47
CA PRO A 531 10.80 5.89 -12.88
C PRO A 531 11.84 5.52 -11.80
N VAL A 532 11.36 4.87 -10.76
CA VAL A 532 12.20 4.13 -9.80
C VAL A 532 12.79 2.88 -10.49
N ARG A 533 13.77 2.20 -9.87
CA ARG A 533 14.26 0.92 -10.41
C ARG A 533 13.12 -0.06 -10.62
N SER A 534 13.17 -0.84 -11.70
CA SER A 534 12.23 -1.91 -11.99
C SER A 534 12.31 -3.05 -10.97
N THR A 535 11.28 -3.91 -10.88
CA THR A 535 11.32 -5.05 -9.93
C THR A 535 12.40 -6.06 -10.30
N ALA A 536 12.69 -6.23 -11.60
CA ALA A 536 13.80 -7.06 -12.05
C ALA A 536 15.17 -6.51 -11.60
N GLU A 537 15.39 -5.19 -11.68
CA GLU A 537 16.62 -4.57 -11.16
C GLU A 537 16.78 -4.70 -9.64
N LEU A 538 15.67 -4.67 -8.90
CA LEU A 538 15.70 -4.92 -7.45
C LEU A 538 16.00 -6.39 -7.15
N ALA A 539 15.33 -7.32 -7.81
CA ALA A 539 15.59 -8.75 -7.67
C ALA A 539 17.08 -9.06 -7.87
N ARG A 540 17.68 -8.45 -8.89
CA ARG A 540 19.10 -8.58 -9.15
C ARG A 540 19.97 -7.97 -8.05
N SER A 541 19.56 -6.85 -7.46
CA SER A 541 20.30 -6.20 -6.35
C SER A 541 20.25 -7.05 -5.09
N GLU A 542 19.08 -7.58 -4.76
CA GLU A 542 18.88 -8.48 -3.63
C GLU A 542 19.63 -9.80 -3.82
N ARG A 543 19.69 -10.32 -5.05
CA ARG A 543 20.55 -11.46 -5.39
C ARG A 543 21.99 -11.17 -4.98
N VAL A 544 22.52 -9.99 -5.33
CA VAL A 544 23.89 -9.60 -4.97
C VAL A 544 24.09 -9.55 -3.46
N MET A 545 23.12 -8.97 -2.72
CA MET A 545 23.18 -8.91 -1.25
C MET A 545 23.13 -10.30 -0.60
N LEU A 546 22.32 -11.21 -1.15
CA LEU A 546 22.26 -12.59 -0.69
C LEU A 546 23.56 -13.35 -0.99
N LEU A 547 24.13 -13.19 -2.20
CA LEU A 547 25.41 -13.84 -2.55
C LEU A 547 26.55 -13.37 -1.64
N ASP A 548 26.55 -12.09 -1.26
CA ASP A 548 27.46 -11.54 -0.28
C ASP A 548 27.27 -12.16 1.11
N ALA A 549 26.03 -12.27 1.59
CA ALA A 549 25.75 -12.96 2.86
C ALA A 549 26.20 -14.43 2.82
N LEU A 550 25.94 -15.14 1.72
CA LEU A 550 26.29 -16.55 1.56
C LEU A 550 27.82 -16.78 1.66
N GLN A 551 28.64 -15.96 0.99
CA GLN A 551 30.11 -16.14 1.08
C GLN A 551 30.67 -15.88 2.48
N HIS A 552 29.97 -15.14 3.33
CA HIS A 552 30.38 -14.85 4.70
C HIS A 552 29.93 -15.90 5.73
N ILE A 553 28.95 -16.74 5.39
CA ILE A 553 28.48 -17.82 6.27
C ILE A 553 29.01 -19.20 5.90
N PHE A 554 29.88 -19.29 4.88
CA PHE A 554 30.64 -20.49 4.56
C PHE A 554 32.13 -20.21 4.72
N SER A 555 32.86 -21.21 5.20
CA SER A 555 34.32 -21.15 5.35
C SER A 555 34.96 -22.42 4.81
N ARG A 556 36.24 -22.33 4.46
CA ARG A 556 37.00 -23.49 3.98
C ARG A 556 37.45 -24.32 5.19
N ALA A 557 37.00 -25.57 5.27
CA ALA A 557 37.51 -26.53 6.26
C ALA A 557 38.91 -27.03 5.86
N LEU A 558 39.49 -27.95 6.65
CA LEU A 558 40.73 -28.64 6.28
C LEU A 558 40.50 -29.40 4.94
N GLY A 559 40.97 -28.82 3.83
CA GLY A 559 40.76 -29.31 2.46
C GLY A 559 40.11 -28.28 1.52
N ASP A 560 39.54 -28.75 0.41
CA ASP A 560 38.78 -27.92 -0.55
C ASP A 560 37.28 -27.91 -0.27
N VAL A 561 36.86 -28.50 0.86
CA VAL A 561 35.44 -28.62 1.23
C VAL A 561 34.99 -27.37 1.99
N LEU A 562 33.93 -26.73 1.51
CA LEU A 562 33.27 -25.61 2.18
C LEU A 562 32.30 -26.13 3.24
N THR A 563 32.39 -25.58 4.44
CA THR A 563 31.50 -25.89 5.56
C THR A 563 30.84 -24.62 6.09
N PRO A 564 29.59 -24.68 6.57
CA PRO A 564 28.95 -23.52 7.16
C PRO A 564 29.73 -23.00 8.37
N ASP A 565 30.01 -21.70 8.42
CA ASP A 565 30.61 -21.02 9.55
C ASP A 565 29.53 -20.64 10.57
N ARG A 566 29.54 -21.34 11.71
CA ARG A 566 28.63 -21.10 12.84
C ARG A 566 28.66 -19.65 13.32
N THR A 567 29.82 -19.00 13.30
CA THR A 567 29.94 -17.62 13.80
C THR A 567 29.28 -16.65 12.84
N GLY A 568 29.54 -16.77 11.54
CA GLY A 568 28.87 -16.01 10.49
C GLY A 568 27.35 -16.19 10.51
N ILE A 569 26.87 -17.44 10.62
CA ILE A 569 25.42 -17.74 10.68
C ILE A 569 24.77 -17.10 11.89
N ARG A 570 25.35 -17.25 13.08
CA ARG A 570 24.81 -16.64 14.30
C ARG A 570 24.68 -15.13 14.16
N LYS A 571 25.74 -14.47 13.69
CA LYS A 571 25.71 -13.02 13.42
C LYS A 571 24.64 -12.64 12.42
N LEU A 572 24.45 -13.43 11.36
CA LEU A 572 23.43 -13.18 10.33
C LEU A 572 22.02 -13.26 10.91
N VAL A 573 21.74 -14.33 11.67
CA VAL A 573 20.45 -14.57 12.33
C VAL A 573 20.15 -13.47 13.35
N GLU A 574 21.10 -13.17 14.24
CA GLU A 574 20.94 -12.15 15.29
C GLU A 574 20.77 -10.74 14.69
N ARG A 575 21.58 -10.36 13.69
CA ARG A 575 21.55 -9.03 13.07
C ARG A 575 20.23 -8.76 12.34
N ASN A 576 19.64 -9.79 11.72
CA ASN A 576 18.42 -9.66 10.93
C ASN A 576 17.17 -10.13 11.69
N GLU A 577 17.31 -10.44 12.98
CA GLU A 577 16.21 -10.90 13.84
C GLU A 577 15.43 -12.08 13.22
N LEU A 578 16.15 -13.01 12.57
CA LEU A 578 15.51 -14.12 11.87
C LEU A 578 14.88 -15.07 12.89
N GLY A 579 13.65 -15.51 12.64
CA GLY A 579 12.87 -16.40 13.51
C GLY A 579 13.36 -17.86 13.55
N VAL A 580 14.65 -18.10 13.28
CA VAL A 580 15.25 -19.43 13.16
C VAL A 580 16.45 -19.60 14.09
N GLU A 581 16.58 -20.77 14.69
CA GLU A 581 17.73 -21.08 15.55
C GLU A 581 19.02 -21.21 14.71
N PRO A 582 20.11 -20.47 15.04
CA PRO A 582 21.36 -20.51 14.27
C PRO A 582 21.94 -21.93 14.09
N GLU A 583 21.70 -22.79 15.09
CA GLU A 583 22.26 -24.13 15.15
C GLU A 583 21.50 -25.08 14.22
N ALA A 584 20.18 -24.88 14.11
CA ALA A 584 19.34 -25.57 13.13
C ALA A 584 19.70 -25.15 11.70
N VAL A 585 19.90 -23.84 11.47
CA VAL A 585 20.36 -23.31 10.18
C VAL A 585 21.72 -23.90 9.78
N THR A 586 22.69 -23.95 10.72
CA THR A 586 24.01 -24.55 10.48
C THR A 586 23.89 -26.01 10.06
N ALA A 587 23.09 -26.81 10.78
CA ALA A 587 22.88 -28.22 10.45
C ALA A 587 22.23 -28.40 9.07
N ALA A 588 21.21 -27.59 8.75
CA ALA A 588 20.55 -27.64 7.45
C ALA A 588 21.51 -27.27 6.31
N LEU A 589 22.26 -26.17 6.43
CA LEU A 589 23.24 -25.76 5.42
C LEU A 589 24.38 -26.78 5.26
N ALA A 590 24.77 -27.48 6.32
CA ALA A 590 25.77 -28.55 6.23
C ALA A 590 25.24 -29.77 5.46
N ALA A 591 23.95 -30.07 5.59
CA ALA A 591 23.29 -31.16 4.86
C ALA A 591 23.07 -30.83 3.38
N VAL A 592 22.72 -29.58 3.07
CA VAL A 592 22.49 -29.10 1.69
C VAL A 592 23.81 -28.88 0.95
N GLY A 593 24.78 -28.25 1.61
CA GLY A 593 26.06 -27.86 1.02
C GLY A 593 26.01 -26.56 0.20
N TRP A 594 27.18 -25.96 0.03
CA TRP A 594 27.38 -24.68 -0.65
C TRP A 594 26.77 -24.62 -2.06
N ASP A 595 27.10 -25.57 -2.92
CA ASP A 595 26.70 -25.54 -4.33
C ASP A 595 25.18 -25.59 -4.51
N ALA A 596 24.50 -26.42 -3.71
CA ALA A 596 23.04 -26.54 -3.75
C ALA A 596 22.37 -25.28 -3.17
N THR A 597 22.87 -24.72 -2.07
CA THR A 597 22.36 -23.44 -1.53
C THR A 597 22.51 -22.30 -2.55
N LEU A 598 23.66 -22.22 -3.23
CA LEU A 598 23.91 -21.20 -4.26
C LEU A 598 23.01 -21.39 -5.49
N ALA A 599 22.80 -22.63 -5.92
CA ALA A 599 21.92 -22.97 -7.03
C ALA A 599 20.46 -22.60 -6.72
N ASP A 600 19.99 -22.89 -5.51
CA ASP A 600 18.62 -22.55 -5.07
C ASP A 600 18.38 -21.03 -5.07
N ALA A 601 19.30 -20.29 -4.45
CA ALA A 601 19.25 -18.83 -4.41
C ALA A 601 19.25 -18.22 -5.82
N SER A 602 20.11 -18.73 -6.71
CA SER A 602 20.20 -18.26 -8.10
C SER A 602 18.93 -18.56 -8.89
N ALA A 603 18.40 -19.79 -8.77
CA ALA A 603 17.19 -20.20 -9.49
C ALA A 603 15.96 -19.37 -9.08
N TYR A 604 15.83 -19.05 -7.79
CA TYR A 604 14.76 -18.17 -7.32
C TYR A 604 14.85 -16.78 -7.95
N PHE A 605 15.99 -16.10 -7.84
CA PHE A 605 16.13 -14.75 -8.36
C PHE A 605 16.05 -14.67 -9.88
N GLU A 606 16.51 -15.70 -10.61
CA GLU A 606 16.33 -15.78 -12.06
C GLU A 606 14.84 -15.89 -12.44
N THR A 607 14.07 -16.65 -11.67
CA THR A 607 12.62 -16.75 -11.86
C THR A 607 11.93 -15.42 -11.57
N VAL A 608 12.29 -14.76 -10.46
CA VAL A 608 11.76 -13.43 -10.10
C VAL A 608 12.12 -12.37 -11.14
N GLU A 609 13.37 -12.35 -11.61
CA GLU A 609 13.84 -11.39 -12.62
C GLU A 609 13.08 -11.55 -13.95
N LEU A 610 12.76 -12.80 -14.34
CA LEU A 610 11.98 -13.07 -15.54
C LEU A 610 10.51 -12.68 -15.35
N ALA A 611 9.88 -13.14 -14.26
CA ALA A 611 8.48 -12.84 -13.93
C ALA A 611 8.23 -11.32 -13.84
N ALA A 612 9.15 -10.58 -13.24
CA ALA A 612 9.06 -9.12 -13.08
C ALA A 612 9.13 -8.32 -14.39
N ARG A 613 9.44 -8.94 -15.53
CA ARG A 613 9.42 -8.32 -16.87
C ARG A 613 8.10 -8.53 -17.60
N GLU A 614 7.26 -9.44 -17.13
CA GLU A 614 5.94 -9.69 -17.70
C GLU A 614 4.97 -8.55 -17.32
N PRO A 615 3.84 -8.41 -18.04
CA PRO A 615 2.74 -7.53 -17.60
C PRO A 615 2.24 -7.92 -16.20
N LEU A 616 1.80 -6.95 -15.40
CA LEU A 616 1.47 -7.14 -13.97
C LEU A 616 0.59 -8.38 -13.69
N SER A 617 -0.48 -8.57 -14.48
CA SER A 617 -1.44 -9.66 -14.29
C SER A 617 -0.79 -11.04 -14.32
N ARG A 618 0.25 -11.19 -15.13
CA ARG A 618 1.06 -12.42 -15.23
C ARG A 618 2.23 -12.40 -14.25
N ALA A 619 2.91 -11.27 -14.14
CA ALA A 619 4.08 -11.10 -13.28
C ALA A 619 3.79 -11.50 -11.83
N VAL A 620 2.70 -11.03 -11.24
CA VAL A 620 2.38 -11.36 -9.83
C VAL A 620 2.09 -12.85 -9.66
N ALA A 621 1.31 -13.48 -10.56
CA ALA A 621 1.02 -14.90 -10.45
C ALA A 621 2.31 -15.74 -10.54
N GLU A 622 3.25 -15.36 -11.41
CA GLU A 622 4.56 -16.00 -11.52
C GLU A 622 5.47 -15.70 -10.31
N LEU A 623 5.42 -14.47 -9.76
CA LEU A 623 6.14 -14.10 -8.54
C LEU A 623 5.62 -14.86 -7.31
N GLU A 624 4.30 -14.96 -7.14
CA GLU A 624 3.66 -15.75 -6.09
C GLU A 624 4.02 -17.24 -6.23
N ALA A 625 4.03 -17.77 -7.46
CA ALA A 625 4.47 -19.14 -7.70
C ALA A 625 5.96 -19.34 -7.33
N ALA A 626 6.82 -18.35 -7.61
CA ALA A 626 8.22 -18.37 -7.19
C ALA A 626 8.36 -18.32 -5.67
N GLU A 627 7.57 -17.49 -4.98
CA GLU A 627 7.52 -17.40 -3.52
C GLU A 627 7.03 -18.70 -2.88
N GLN A 628 5.97 -19.31 -3.42
CA GLN A 628 5.49 -20.64 -2.99
C GLN A 628 6.54 -21.73 -3.22
N SER A 629 7.38 -21.60 -4.25
CA SER A 629 8.48 -22.54 -4.47
C SER A 629 9.54 -22.46 -3.37
N ILE A 630 9.77 -21.26 -2.79
CA ILE A 630 10.64 -21.09 -1.62
C ILE A 630 10.02 -21.71 -0.37
N ALA A 631 8.70 -21.61 -0.18
CA ALA A 631 8.05 -22.24 0.97
C ALA A 631 8.38 -23.74 1.03
N ARG A 632 8.45 -24.42 -0.12
CA ARG A 632 8.90 -25.83 -0.22
C ARG A 632 10.40 -26.00 0.04
N LEU A 633 11.21 -24.97 -0.20
CA LEU A 633 12.62 -24.96 0.18
C LEU A 633 12.82 -24.79 1.67
N ARG A 634 11.85 -24.31 2.45
CA ARG A 634 11.99 -24.09 3.91
C ARG A 634 12.46 -25.35 4.65
N GLU A 635 11.94 -26.52 4.27
CA GLU A 635 12.35 -27.82 4.84
C GLU A 635 13.81 -28.15 4.56
N ARG A 636 14.32 -27.75 3.39
CA ARG A 636 15.68 -28.06 2.95
C ARG A 636 16.68 -26.99 3.35
N ASN A 637 16.31 -25.72 3.22
CA ASN A 637 17.14 -24.54 3.40
C ASN A 637 16.34 -23.44 4.13
N PRO A 638 16.20 -23.54 5.46
CA PRO A 638 15.41 -22.61 6.25
C PRO A 638 15.95 -21.18 6.18
N LEU A 639 17.25 -21.00 5.95
CA LEU A 639 17.83 -19.67 5.82
C LEU A 639 17.30 -18.92 4.60
N LEU A 640 17.21 -19.57 3.44
CA LEU A 640 16.67 -18.92 2.24
C LEU A 640 15.19 -18.57 2.40
N ALA A 641 14.42 -19.39 3.12
CA ALA A 641 13.01 -19.09 3.35
C ALA A 641 12.79 -17.81 4.17
N GLU A 642 13.66 -17.53 5.15
CA GLU A 642 13.55 -16.32 5.99
C GLU A 642 14.15 -15.07 5.31
N LEU A 643 15.16 -15.25 4.45
CA LEU A 643 15.87 -14.10 3.83
C LEU A 643 15.23 -13.58 2.55
N LEU A 644 14.41 -14.37 1.86
CA LEU A 644 13.90 -14.00 0.55
C LEU A 644 12.67 -13.09 0.66
N PRO A 645 12.68 -11.91 0.00
CA PRO A 645 11.60 -10.94 0.11
C PRO A 645 10.34 -11.37 -0.65
N THR A 646 9.19 -10.82 -0.25
CA THR A 646 7.92 -10.95 -1.00
C THR A 646 7.87 -9.98 -2.19
N MET A 647 8.50 -10.38 -3.29
CA MET A 647 8.62 -9.62 -4.53
C MET A 647 7.29 -9.35 -5.23
N SER A 648 6.29 -10.22 -5.08
CA SER A 648 4.91 -10.03 -5.57
C SER A 648 4.31 -8.73 -5.02
N ARG A 649 4.40 -8.53 -3.69
CA ARG A 649 3.92 -7.34 -2.98
C ARG A 649 4.70 -6.09 -3.38
N VAL A 650 6.03 -6.19 -3.48
CA VAL A 650 6.88 -5.08 -3.92
C VAL A 650 6.48 -4.63 -5.32
N HIS A 651 6.26 -5.58 -6.24
CA HIS A 651 5.85 -5.29 -7.61
C HIS A 651 4.47 -4.61 -7.66
N LEU A 652 3.48 -5.09 -6.91
CA LEU A 652 2.15 -4.50 -6.85
C LEU A 652 2.17 -3.05 -6.32
N LEU A 653 2.89 -2.80 -5.22
CA LEU A 653 2.99 -1.45 -4.63
C LEU A 653 3.61 -0.45 -5.62
N LYS A 654 4.65 -0.89 -6.34
CA LYS A 654 5.31 -0.09 -7.38
C LYS A 654 4.38 0.23 -8.54
N THR A 655 3.67 -0.78 -9.06
CA THR A 655 2.74 -0.59 -10.17
C THR A 655 1.59 0.34 -9.79
N ARG A 656 1.10 0.26 -8.55
CA ARG A 656 0.11 1.21 -8.04
C ARG A 656 0.63 2.65 -7.99
N ALA A 657 1.81 2.86 -7.40
CA ALA A 657 2.41 4.19 -7.33
C ALA A 657 2.70 4.77 -8.71
N GLU A 658 3.19 3.93 -9.63
CA GLU A 658 3.43 4.28 -11.03
C GLU A 658 2.14 4.69 -11.74
N ALA A 659 1.03 3.97 -11.52
CA ALA A 659 -0.26 4.33 -12.10
C ALA A 659 -0.75 5.69 -11.59
N THR A 660 -0.63 5.96 -10.29
CA THR A 660 -0.98 7.27 -9.71
C THR A 660 -0.10 8.39 -10.28
N ARG A 661 1.21 8.16 -10.40
CA ARG A 661 2.15 9.12 -11.00
C ARG A 661 1.82 9.42 -12.45
N ARG A 662 1.56 8.39 -13.27
CA ARG A 662 1.15 8.56 -14.67
C ARG A 662 -0.20 9.23 -14.82
N ALA A 663 -1.16 8.94 -13.94
CA ALA A 663 -2.43 9.64 -13.91
C ALA A 663 -2.25 11.14 -13.60
N ALA A 664 -1.40 11.50 -12.62
CA ALA A 664 -1.08 12.90 -12.30
C ALA A 664 -0.46 13.64 -13.50
N LEU A 665 0.51 13.00 -14.19
CA LEU A 665 1.07 13.52 -15.44
C LEU A 665 -0.01 13.70 -16.51
N LEU A 666 -0.82 12.67 -16.75
CA LEU A 666 -1.84 12.67 -17.78
C LEU A 666 -2.88 13.78 -17.56
N VAL A 667 -3.38 13.94 -16.33
CA VAL A 667 -4.31 15.02 -15.97
C VAL A 667 -3.65 16.39 -16.16
N THR A 668 -2.38 16.55 -15.81
CA THR A 668 -1.64 17.79 -16.05
C THR A 668 -1.56 18.12 -17.54
N HIS A 669 -1.25 17.13 -18.38
CA HIS A 669 -1.20 17.29 -19.83
C HIS A 669 -2.57 17.55 -20.45
N LEU A 670 -3.64 16.94 -19.95
CA LEU A 670 -5.02 17.22 -20.39
C LEU A 670 -5.41 18.67 -20.09
N ASN A 671 -5.05 19.19 -18.90
CA ASN A 671 -5.26 20.59 -18.55
C ASN A 671 -4.40 21.53 -19.41
N ALA A 672 -3.13 21.20 -19.67
CA ALA A 672 -2.28 21.95 -20.60
C ALA A 672 -2.88 22.00 -22.01
N TYR A 673 -3.39 20.87 -22.49
CA TYR A 673 -4.07 20.77 -23.77
C TYR A 673 -5.32 21.68 -23.81
N ARG A 674 -6.17 21.64 -22.77
CA ARG A 674 -7.34 22.51 -22.65
C ARG A 674 -6.96 23.99 -22.60
N GLN A 675 -5.91 24.35 -21.87
CA GLN A 675 -5.42 25.74 -21.82
C GLN A 675 -5.00 26.24 -23.21
N ALA A 676 -4.32 25.39 -23.98
CA ALA A 676 -3.86 25.75 -25.33
C ALA A 676 -4.99 25.75 -26.39
N HIS A 677 -5.96 24.82 -26.30
CA HIS A 677 -6.96 24.60 -27.37
C HIS A 677 -8.38 25.01 -27.00
N GLY A 678 -8.62 25.44 -25.75
CA GLY A 678 -9.94 25.77 -25.22
C GLY A 678 -10.86 24.57 -24.94
N ARG A 679 -10.41 23.33 -25.21
CA ARG A 679 -11.18 22.09 -25.00
C ARG A 679 -10.27 20.91 -24.70
N TYR A 680 -10.78 19.90 -23.98
CA TYR A 680 -10.08 18.62 -23.83
C TYR A 680 -10.06 17.82 -25.15
N PRO A 681 -9.03 17.00 -25.38
CA PRO A 681 -8.90 16.25 -26.63
C PRO A 681 -10.02 15.21 -26.78
N ASP A 682 -10.36 14.86 -28.01
CA ASP A 682 -11.38 13.83 -28.29
C ASP A 682 -10.89 12.41 -27.90
N SER A 683 -9.57 12.17 -27.94
CA SER A 683 -8.92 10.94 -27.48
C SER A 683 -7.51 11.23 -26.93
N LEU A 684 -6.94 10.26 -26.21
CA LEU A 684 -5.56 10.35 -25.72
C LEU A 684 -4.49 10.30 -26.84
N ASP A 685 -4.87 9.99 -28.10
CA ASP A 685 -3.94 10.02 -29.24
C ASP A 685 -3.38 11.43 -29.49
N ALA A 686 -4.16 12.46 -29.14
CA ALA A 686 -3.73 13.85 -29.26
C ALA A 686 -2.49 14.17 -28.41
N LEU A 687 -2.14 13.31 -27.45
CA LEU A 687 -0.95 13.44 -26.61
C LEU A 687 0.25 12.63 -27.13
N GLY A 688 0.21 12.11 -28.37
CA GLY A 688 1.39 11.59 -29.07
C GLY A 688 1.90 10.22 -28.61
N GLY A 689 1.07 9.39 -27.98
CA GLY A 689 1.45 8.02 -27.59
C GLY A 689 2.52 7.95 -26.49
N ARG A 690 2.64 9.01 -25.68
CA ARG A 690 3.63 9.11 -24.61
C ARG A 690 3.39 8.08 -23.51
N GLU A 691 4.45 7.65 -22.84
CA GLU A 691 4.38 6.53 -21.88
C GLU A 691 3.36 6.75 -20.75
N PHE A 692 3.16 7.99 -20.29
CA PHE A 692 2.18 8.31 -19.25
C PHE A 692 0.72 8.12 -19.68
N VAL A 693 0.41 7.90 -20.97
CA VAL A 693 -0.94 7.50 -21.41
C VAL A 693 -1.22 6.01 -21.21
N VAL A 694 -0.19 5.21 -20.89
CA VAL A 694 -0.27 3.77 -20.70
C VAL A 694 -0.43 3.45 -19.21
N ASP A 695 -1.51 2.75 -18.89
CA ASP A 695 -1.79 2.18 -17.58
C ASP A 695 -0.82 1.02 -17.30
N PRO A 696 0.01 1.11 -16.24
CA PRO A 696 1.00 0.08 -15.94
C PRO A 696 0.38 -1.23 -15.45
N PHE A 697 -0.90 -1.25 -15.05
CA PHE A 697 -1.60 -2.49 -14.69
C PHE A 697 -1.90 -3.38 -15.91
N THR A 698 -2.35 -2.78 -17.00
CA THR A 698 -2.81 -3.50 -18.18
C THR A 698 -1.83 -3.46 -19.34
N SER A 699 -0.84 -2.57 -19.29
CA SER A 699 0.00 -2.21 -20.45
C SER A 699 -0.81 -1.68 -21.64
N THR A 700 -2.07 -1.27 -21.40
CA THR A 700 -2.93 -0.58 -22.39
C THR A 700 -3.09 0.88 -21.98
N ARG A 701 -3.76 1.67 -22.80
CA ARG A 701 -4.07 3.06 -22.41
C ARG A 701 -5.00 3.11 -21.21
N PHE A 702 -4.90 4.18 -20.43
CA PHE A 702 -5.94 4.55 -19.47
C PHE A 702 -7.28 4.70 -20.20
N ASP A 703 -8.36 4.30 -19.53
CA ASP A 703 -9.70 4.54 -20.05
C ASP A 703 -10.03 6.03 -19.89
N TYR A 704 -10.34 6.67 -21.01
CA TYR A 704 -10.59 8.10 -21.10
C TYR A 704 -11.91 8.36 -21.81
N ALA A 705 -12.76 9.15 -21.18
CA ALA A 705 -14.02 9.60 -21.75
C ALA A 705 -14.20 11.10 -21.53
N ARG A 706 -14.33 11.87 -22.61
CA ARG A 706 -14.66 13.30 -22.51
C ARG A 706 -16.17 13.48 -22.39
N ASP A 707 -16.61 14.36 -21.49
CA ASP A 707 -18.00 14.79 -21.36
C ASP A 707 -18.07 16.33 -21.37
N GLY A 708 -18.19 16.89 -22.58
CA GLY A 708 -18.23 18.33 -22.80
C GLY A 708 -16.95 19.05 -22.32
N GLU A 709 -17.11 19.87 -21.27
CA GLU A 709 -16.02 20.60 -20.60
C GLU A 709 -15.30 19.80 -19.51
N SER A 710 -15.68 18.54 -19.31
CA SER A 710 -15.10 17.63 -18.31
C SER A 710 -14.57 16.35 -18.96
N PHE A 711 -13.88 15.52 -18.18
CA PHE A 711 -13.47 14.19 -18.59
C PHE A 711 -13.44 13.23 -17.41
N THR A 712 -13.56 11.94 -17.71
CA THR A 712 -13.31 10.84 -16.78
C THR A 712 -12.04 10.13 -17.22
N LEU A 713 -11.17 9.84 -16.25
CA LEU A 713 -9.99 9.03 -16.42
C LEU A 713 -10.04 7.88 -15.40
N SER A 714 -9.91 6.64 -15.87
CA SER A 714 -9.85 5.47 -15.01
C SER A 714 -8.70 4.54 -15.40
N SER A 715 -8.10 3.93 -14.37
CA SER A 715 -7.24 2.76 -14.51
C SER A 715 -8.09 1.53 -14.28
N ARG A 716 -7.89 0.48 -15.09
CA ARG A 716 -8.61 -0.79 -14.91
C ARG A 716 -8.14 -1.55 -13.67
N GLY A 717 -7.06 -1.09 -13.06
CA GLY A 717 -6.44 -1.68 -11.89
C GLY A 717 -6.03 -3.14 -12.09
N ALA A 718 -5.55 -3.75 -11.01
CA ALA A 718 -5.47 -5.21 -10.94
C ALA A 718 -6.88 -5.70 -10.58
N THR A 719 -7.78 -5.76 -11.56
CA THR A 719 -8.96 -6.60 -11.40
C THR A 719 -8.48 -8.05 -11.44
N TRP A 720 -8.17 -8.60 -10.26
CA TRP A 720 -7.82 -10.01 -10.04
C TRP A 720 -9.05 -10.91 -10.30
N GLY A 721 -9.53 -10.90 -11.53
CA GLY A 721 -10.58 -11.79 -12.01
C GLY A 721 -9.96 -12.80 -12.95
N ASN A 722 -9.81 -14.05 -12.47
CA ASN A 722 -9.44 -15.25 -13.22
C ASN A 722 -9.57 -15.10 -14.75
N ALA A 723 -8.44 -14.84 -15.43
CA ALA A 723 -8.32 -14.94 -16.87
C ALA A 723 -8.27 -16.43 -17.28
N GLY A 724 -9.38 -17.13 -17.01
CA GLY A 724 -9.68 -18.47 -17.51
C GLY A 724 -10.86 -18.38 -18.47
N THR A 725 -10.66 -17.75 -19.62
CA THR A 725 -11.30 -18.07 -20.92
C THR A 725 -10.86 -17.04 -21.96
N ALA A 726 -9.91 -17.44 -22.80
CA ALA A 726 -9.58 -16.72 -24.02
C ALA A 726 -10.82 -16.67 -24.93
N SER A 727 -11.34 -15.48 -25.20
CA SER A 727 -12.26 -15.27 -26.31
C SER A 727 -11.47 -15.15 -27.62
N VAL A 728 -11.69 -16.12 -28.50
CA VAL A 728 -11.23 -16.12 -29.89
C VAL A 728 -11.88 -14.94 -30.63
N PRO A 729 -11.16 -14.15 -31.45
CA PRO A 729 -11.79 -13.13 -32.27
C PRO A 729 -12.44 -13.81 -33.48
N SER A 730 -13.78 -13.76 -33.56
CA SER A 730 -14.50 -14.05 -34.80
C SER A 730 -14.90 -12.74 -35.47
N GLY A 731 -14.54 -12.64 -36.75
CA GLY A 731 -14.62 -11.45 -37.57
C GLY A 731 -16.02 -11.01 -38.01
N ALA A 732 -15.95 -9.87 -38.69
CA ALA A 732 -17.00 -9.05 -39.28
C ALA A 732 -18.13 -9.77 -40.05
N ALA A 733 -19.34 -9.19 -39.96
CA ALA A 733 -20.22 -8.96 -41.11
C ALA A 733 -21.18 -7.80 -40.84
N ALA A 734 -21.33 -6.93 -41.84
CA ALA A 734 -22.18 -5.74 -41.87
C ALA A 734 -23.68 -6.06 -42.00
N GLY A 735 -24.54 -5.13 -41.56
CA GLY A 735 -25.99 -5.18 -41.83
C GLY A 735 -26.82 -4.06 -41.19
N THR A 736 -26.99 -2.97 -41.94
CA THR A 736 -28.05 -1.93 -41.97
C THR A 736 -29.27 -1.97 -41.01
N ALA A 737 -29.46 -0.82 -40.32
CA ALA A 737 -30.66 0.01 -40.11
C ALA A 737 -32.06 -0.60 -39.86
N ALA A 738 -32.68 -0.26 -38.71
CA ALA A 738 -33.76 0.74 -38.58
C ALA A 738 -34.66 0.51 -37.34
N GLY A 739 -34.90 1.59 -36.57
CA GLY A 739 -36.20 1.86 -35.92
C GLY A 739 -36.40 1.46 -34.46
N GLY A 740 -36.60 2.47 -33.60
CA GLY A 740 -37.70 2.43 -32.62
C GLY A 740 -37.37 2.59 -31.14
N ALA A 741 -37.91 3.68 -30.59
CA ALA A 741 -38.38 3.88 -29.21
C ALA A 741 -37.36 4.18 -28.10
N ALA A 742 -37.43 5.44 -27.67
CA ALA A 742 -36.89 5.97 -26.44
C ALA A 742 -37.38 5.18 -25.22
N SER A 743 -36.43 4.73 -24.41
CA SER A 743 -36.62 4.27 -23.04
C SER A 743 -35.64 5.08 -22.18
N ALA A 744 -36.19 5.86 -21.25
CA ALA A 744 -35.43 6.54 -20.21
C ALA A 744 -34.82 5.48 -19.28
N GLY A 745 -33.58 5.09 -19.58
CA GLY A 745 -32.82 4.11 -18.80
C GLY A 745 -32.14 4.77 -17.62
N ALA A 746 -32.57 4.36 -16.41
CA ALA A 746 -31.89 4.63 -15.16
C ALA A 746 -30.41 4.20 -15.23
N GLY A 747 -29.53 5.07 -14.74
CA GLY A 747 -28.08 4.91 -14.79
C GLY A 747 -27.61 3.59 -14.17
N GLN A 748 -27.19 2.69 -15.05
CA GLN A 748 -26.44 1.49 -14.70
C GLN A 748 -24.96 1.91 -14.55
N ARG A 749 -24.50 1.97 -13.29
CA ARG A 749 -23.08 2.13 -12.95
C ARG A 749 -22.53 0.76 -12.60
N ASP A 750 -21.78 0.18 -13.53
CA ASP A 750 -20.88 -0.93 -13.26
C ASP A 750 -19.73 -0.42 -12.39
N LEU A 751 -19.36 -1.13 -11.32
CA LEU A 751 -18.23 -0.79 -10.46
C LEU A 751 -17.38 -2.05 -10.25
N THR A 752 -16.31 -2.14 -11.03
CA THR A 752 -15.19 -3.08 -10.83
C THR A 752 -13.95 -2.23 -10.61
N GLY A 753 -13.26 -2.35 -9.47
CA GLY A 753 -11.89 -1.84 -9.25
C GLY A 753 -11.55 -0.42 -9.71
N GLU A 754 -12.55 0.44 -9.92
CA GLU A 754 -12.42 1.64 -10.72
C GLU A 754 -11.81 2.73 -9.83
N VAL A 755 -10.54 3.04 -10.03
CA VAL A 755 -10.00 4.31 -9.55
C VAL A 755 -10.54 5.38 -10.51
N VAL A 756 -11.80 5.75 -10.32
CA VAL A 756 -12.38 6.94 -10.93
C VAL A 756 -11.74 8.12 -10.19
N TYR A 757 -10.81 8.81 -10.85
CA TYR A 757 -10.34 10.10 -10.37
C TYR A 757 -11.47 11.12 -10.55
N TRP A 758 -12.41 11.16 -9.60
CA TRP A 758 -13.31 12.30 -9.42
C TRP A 758 -12.55 13.37 -8.61
N PRO A 759 -12.64 14.66 -8.96
CA PRO A 759 -12.22 15.73 -8.06
C PRO A 759 -12.94 15.51 -6.73
N ARG A 760 -12.24 15.43 -5.60
CA ARG A 760 -12.89 15.34 -4.29
C ARG A 760 -13.80 16.58 -4.17
N ALA A 761 -15.12 16.42 -4.30
CA ALA A 761 -16.04 17.53 -4.17
C ALA A 761 -15.75 18.21 -2.81
N ALA A 762 -15.37 19.48 -2.86
CA ALA A 762 -15.14 20.29 -1.67
C ALA A 762 -16.35 20.13 -0.76
N ARG A 763 -16.14 19.57 0.44
CA ARG A 763 -17.21 19.50 1.44
C ARG A 763 -17.62 20.94 1.71
N GLY A 764 -18.89 21.24 1.49
CA GLY A 764 -19.43 22.59 1.65
C GLY A 764 -19.08 23.15 3.03
N ALA A 765 -18.38 24.28 3.05
CA ALA A 765 -18.34 25.16 4.19
C ALA A 765 -19.76 25.74 4.36
N LYS A 766 -20.38 25.48 5.51
CA LYS A 766 -21.53 26.24 5.99
C LYS A 766 -21.06 27.45 6.77
#